data_AF-A0A966B559-F1
#
_entry.id   AF-A0A966B559-F1
#
_cell.length_a   1.000
_cell.length_b   1.000
_cell.length_c   1.000
_cell.angle_alpha   90.00
_cell.angle_beta   90.00
_cell.angle_gamma   90.00
#
_symmetry.space_group_name_H-M   'P 1'
#
loop_
_entity.id
_entity.type
_entity.pdbx_description
1 polymer ?
#
loop_
_entity_poly.entity_id
_entity_poly.type
_entity_poly.pdbx_seq_one_letter_code
_entity_poly.pdbx_strand_id
1 'polypeptide(L)'
;RTPWIVSWPEKFKGGRIINTPVNSIDILPTVIDASNIKVPEGTQFDGKSILPLINGQSDSHHKNMFWNSGPPKGEWAVRQGNWKVHGLSEKYSLFNLVADPSETQDLAAENPVKARELFDLHKKWLRTMVHSAGTGKASLLPTDEVKDKENPREIKRKQKREERRKMRKQKKTKAPAKTPNILFVVCDDLNTHVGPSGYRLIQTPALDDLAANSMTFQRAYCQYPVCGPSRASFLSGLYPETTGVLNNTSDIRKSRPDSVSIPEQFKANGYWTASVGKIFHSTRHQQGEVAWHEQIMFQNDELPLVTKARQTYEAKNGSVDLRANRKNWKAHLQKLSTQTRGQTPPGYGQTGLTDEQHKDGKNVRQIINWIDQKKYGEKPFFIACGIQKPHVPFLAPQKYFDQYPPKELKFPLSPANDWGDIPTLAMVKRFQSFGFELGRENDSLRREYTQAYHACISYVDAQLGLLFKALREHNIWENTIVIFTSDHGYHLGEHFMWGKVTLFEECARVPLIIRVPGVTRKGTKTNALVELVDFHPTLLELCGLKAKSSLQGKSLVPLLRDPDSPGKKYAYTVVSRGTKLGRSIRTNDWRYAEWGESAMPELYNLKDDPQEYTNLAGKQTFKTQLGKMKQFLTEAQKAAVGLNRTSPSED
;
A
#
# COMPACT_ATOMS: atom_id res chain seq x y z
N ARG A 1 2.84 11.52 -25.01
CA ARG A 1 3.48 10.33 -25.61
C ARG A 1 3.00 9.10 -24.84
N THR A 2 2.67 8.00 -25.51
CA THR A 2 2.25 6.76 -24.83
C THR A 2 3.39 5.75 -24.92
N PRO A 3 3.85 5.14 -23.81
CA PRO A 3 4.84 4.08 -23.90
C PRO A 3 4.24 2.88 -24.65
N TRP A 4 4.99 2.35 -25.62
CA TRP A 4 4.62 1.13 -26.33
C TRP A 4 5.79 0.15 -26.24
N ILE A 5 5.55 -0.96 -25.53
CA ILE A 5 6.52 -2.04 -25.35
C ILE A 5 6.01 -3.25 -26.13
N VAL A 6 6.86 -3.86 -26.95
CA VAL A 6 6.56 -5.09 -27.69
C VAL A 6 7.60 -6.14 -27.30
N SER A 7 7.15 -7.36 -27.02
CA SER A 7 8.01 -8.52 -26.78
C SER A 7 7.59 -9.67 -27.68
N TRP A 8 8.51 -10.12 -28.53
CA TRP A 8 8.37 -11.34 -29.29
C TRP A 8 9.73 -12.04 -29.40
N PRO A 9 10.13 -12.76 -28.35
CA PRO A 9 11.48 -13.31 -28.23
C PRO A 9 11.90 -14.23 -29.39
N GLU A 10 10.92 -14.89 -30.03
CA GLU A 10 11.13 -15.74 -31.20
C GLU A 10 11.55 -14.97 -32.46
N LYS A 11 11.17 -13.68 -32.58
CA LYS A 11 11.39 -12.89 -33.81
C LYS A 11 12.47 -11.83 -33.67
N PHE A 12 12.63 -11.24 -32.49
CA PHE A 12 13.65 -10.20 -32.26
C PHE A 12 14.16 -10.23 -30.83
N LYS A 13 15.43 -9.80 -30.67
CA LYS A 13 16.05 -9.65 -29.34
C LYS A 13 15.51 -8.39 -28.65
N GLY A 14 15.23 -8.50 -27.35
CA GLY A 14 14.80 -7.38 -26.51
C GLY A 14 15.93 -6.37 -26.26
N GLY A 15 15.57 -5.23 -25.66
CA GLY A 15 16.53 -4.18 -25.25
C GLY A 15 16.77 -3.06 -26.27
N ARG A 16 16.03 -3.04 -27.39
CA ARG A 16 16.13 -1.97 -28.38
C ARG A 16 15.11 -0.85 -28.12
N ILE A 17 15.55 0.40 -28.27
CA ILE A 17 14.69 1.58 -28.22
C ILE A 17 14.49 2.09 -29.65
N ILE A 18 13.24 2.29 -30.06
CA ILE A 18 12.88 2.85 -31.38
C ILE A 18 12.28 4.23 -31.15
N ASN A 19 12.96 5.26 -31.65
CA ASN A 19 12.52 6.65 -31.51
C ASN A 19 11.63 7.13 -32.67
N THR A 20 11.48 6.31 -33.72
CA THR A 20 10.63 6.60 -34.88
C THR A 20 9.15 6.70 -34.44
N PRO A 21 8.46 7.81 -34.75
CA PRO A 21 7.06 7.97 -34.38
C PRO A 21 6.13 6.94 -35.04
N VAL A 22 5.24 6.35 -34.25
CA VAL A 22 4.20 5.39 -34.67
C VAL A 22 2.84 5.77 -34.06
N ASN A 23 1.76 5.23 -34.58
CA ASN A 23 0.39 5.54 -34.15
C ASN A 23 -0.33 4.27 -33.65
N SER A 24 -1.31 4.40 -32.76
CA SER A 24 -2.07 3.24 -32.25
C SER A 24 -2.85 2.52 -33.36
N ILE A 25 -3.19 3.21 -34.46
CA ILE A 25 -3.80 2.60 -35.65
C ILE A 25 -2.88 1.58 -36.35
N ASP A 26 -1.58 1.57 -36.04
CA ASP A 26 -0.60 0.62 -36.57
C ASP A 26 -0.70 -0.76 -35.92
N ILE A 27 -1.37 -0.90 -34.78
CA ILE A 27 -1.46 -2.17 -34.03
C ILE A 27 -2.12 -3.26 -34.89
N LEU A 28 -3.27 -2.97 -35.48
CA LEU A 28 -4.03 -3.95 -36.27
C LEU A 28 -3.24 -4.47 -37.49
N PRO A 29 -2.72 -3.63 -38.40
CA PRO A 29 -1.93 -4.11 -39.53
C PRO A 29 -0.67 -4.84 -39.08
N THR A 30 -0.06 -4.47 -37.95
CA THR A 30 1.09 -5.19 -37.37
C THR A 30 0.72 -6.59 -36.91
N VAL A 31 -0.42 -6.76 -36.24
CA VAL A 31 -0.89 -8.08 -35.77
C VAL A 31 -1.27 -8.97 -36.96
N ILE A 32 -1.90 -8.40 -37.99
CA ILE A 32 -2.25 -9.12 -39.22
C ILE A 32 -0.99 -9.63 -39.92
N ASP A 33 0.00 -8.74 -40.11
CA ASP A 33 1.30 -9.06 -40.72
C ASP A 33 2.06 -10.11 -39.89
N ALA A 34 2.11 -9.93 -38.57
CA ALA A 34 2.71 -10.88 -37.63
C ALA A 34 2.07 -12.28 -37.68
N SER A 35 0.75 -12.33 -37.87
CA SER A 35 -0.03 -13.57 -37.77
C SER A 35 -0.23 -14.25 -39.13
N ASN A 36 0.29 -13.67 -40.23
CA ASN A 36 0.05 -14.14 -41.61
C ASN A 36 -1.45 -14.33 -41.94
N ILE A 37 -2.32 -13.49 -41.39
CA ILE A 37 -3.76 -13.58 -41.61
C ILE A 37 -4.12 -12.90 -42.94
N LYS A 38 -4.88 -13.60 -43.80
CA LYS A 38 -5.43 -13.00 -45.02
C LYS A 38 -6.51 -11.98 -44.68
N VAL A 39 -6.40 -10.78 -45.25
CA VAL A 39 -7.38 -9.70 -45.10
C VAL A 39 -8.35 -9.74 -46.30
N PRO A 40 -9.65 -9.45 -46.12
CA PRO A 40 -10.60 -9.36 -47.24
C PRO A 40 -10.12 -8.41 -48.34
N GLU A 41 -10.34 -8.80 -49.58
CA GLU A 41 -9.94 -8.03 -50.77
C GLU A 41 -10.58 -6.64 -50.75
N GLY A 42 -9.78 -5.61 -51.04
CA GLY A 42 -10.21 -4.21 -50.99
C GLY A 42 -10.13 -3.55 -49.60
N THR A 43 -9.73 -4.27 -48.54
CA THR A 43 -9.53 -3.65 -47.22
C THR A 43 -8.29 -2.75 -47.23
N GLN A 44 -8.48 -1.46 -46.90
CA GLN A 44 -7.40 -0.50 -46.70
C GLN A 44 -7.33 -0.10 -45.23
N PHE A 45 -6.12 -0.06 -44.69
CA PHE A 45 -5.86 0.45 -43.34
C PHE A 45 -5.14 1.80 -43.44
N ASP A 46 -5.53 2.75 -42.58
CA ASP A 46 -4.78 4.00 -42.41
C ASP A 46 -3.44 3.77 -41.69
N GLY A 47 -3.38 2.73 -40.85
CA GLY A 47 -2.16 2.30 -40.17
C GLY A 47 -1.26 1.43 -41.05
N LYS A 48 0.00 1.29 -40.64
CA LYS A 48 1.01 0.45 -41.31
C LYS A 48 1.64 -0.51 -40.30
N SER A 49 2.01 -1.70 -40.75
CA SER A 49 2.74 -2.65 -39.89
C SER A 49 4.06 -2.07 -39.41
N ILE A 50 4.32 -2.13 -38.11
CA ILE A 50 5.61 -1.70 -37.51
C ILE A 50 6.64 -2.83 -37.48
N LEU A 51 6.36 -4.02 -38.02
CA LEU A 51 7.35 -5.11 -38.07
C LEU A 51 8.65 -4.74 -38.79
N PRO A 52 8.63 -4.01 -39.92
CA PRO A 52 9.88 -3.55 -40.55
C PRO A 52 10.71 -2.66 -39.64
N LEU A 53 10.06 -1.78 -38.85
CA LEU A 53 10.75 -0.99 -37.84
C LEU A 53 11.36 -1.93 -36.79
N ILE A 54 10.56 -2.79 -36.16
CA ILE A 54 11.00 -3.66 -35.06
C ILE A 54 12.12 -4.61 -35.49
N ASN A 55 12.09 -5.12 -36.72
CA ASN A 55 13.12 -6.02 -37.26
C ASN A 55 14.36 -5.27 -37.76
N GLY A 56 14.39 -3.94 -37.69
CA GLY A 56 15.54 -3.13 -38.14
C GLY A 56 15.66 -3.04 -39.67
N GLN A 57 14.58 -3.35 -40.39
CA GLN A 57 14.50 -3.27 -41.85
C GLN A 57 14.14 -1.85 -42.33
N SER A 58 13.66 -0.99 -41.42
CA SER A 58 13.38 0.42 -41.68
C SER A 58 13.67 1.26 -40.44
N ASP A 59 14.02 2.53 -40.64
CA ASP A 59 14.13 3.58 -39.64
C ASP A 59 12.99 4.62 -39.76
N SER A 60 12.15 4.48 -40.79
CA SER A 60 11.04 5.39 -41.12
C SER A 60 9.71 4.64 -41.22
N HIS A 61 8.60 5.34 -40.95
CA HIS A 61 7.26 4.71 -40.90
C HIS A 61 6.15 5.60 -41.47
N HIS A 62 5.70 6.57 -40.69
CA HIS A 62 4.76 7.60 -41.15
C HIS A 62 5.51 8.88 -41.47
N LYS A 63 5.42 9.35 -42.72
CA LYS A 63 5.97 10.66 -43.12
C LYS A 63 5.25 11.80 -42.38
N ASN A 64 3.93 11.71 -42.32
CA ASN A 64 3.06 12.66 -41.64
C ASN A 64 2.10 11.89 -40.73
N MET A 65 1.84 12.40 -39.54
CA MET A 65 0.85 11.87 -38.61
C MET A 65 -0.22 12.92 -38.36
N PHE A 66 -1.48 12.49 -38.29
CA PHE A 66 -2.65 13.37 -38.18
C PHE A 66 -3.49 13.00 -36.96
N TRP A 67 -4.04 14.02 -36.30
CA TRP A 67 -5.03 13.91 -35.23
C TRP A 67 -6.16 14.90 -35.48
N ASN A 68 -7.39 14.50 -35.21
CA ASN A 68 -8.57 15.35 -35.34
C ASN A 68 -9.65 14.91 -34.36
N SER A 69 -10.21 15.84 -33.57
CA SER A 69 -11.24 15.57 -32.57
C SER A 69 -12.68 15.58 -33.13
N GLY A 70 -12.86 16.05 -34.37
CA GLY A 70 -14.18 16.31 -34.95
C GLY A 70 -14.94 17.48 -34.29
N PRO A 71 -16.14 17.84 -34.80
CA PRO A 71 -17.02 18.81 -34.16
C PRO A 71 -17.48 18.33 -32.77
N PRO A 72 -17.75 19.20 -31.78
CA PRO A 72 -17.92 20.67 -31.89
C PRO A 72 -16.67 21.50 -31.53
N LYS A 73 -15.52 20.89 -31.20
CA LYS A 73 -14.32 21.61 -30.69
C LYS A 73 -13.16 21.73 -31.68
N GLY A 74 -13.22 21.07 -32.84
CA GLY A 74 -12.35 21.37 -33.99
C GLY A 74 -10.84 21.30 -33.75
N GLU A 75 -10.39 20.55 -32.74
CA GLU A 75 -8.97 20.44 -32.39
C GLU A 75 -8.28 19.44 -33.33
N TRP A 76 -7.10 19.80 -33.82
CA TRP A 76 -6.34 18.95 -34.72
C TRP A 76 -4.83 19.14 -34.55
N ALA A 77 -4.06 18.17 -35.01
CA ALA A 77 -2.62 18.28 -35.09
C ALA A 77 -2.04 17.55 -36.30
N VAL A 78 -0.92 18.06 -36.81
CA VAL A 78 -0.10 17.39 -37.82
C VAL A 78 1.34 17.35 -37.33
N ARG A 79 1.94 16.17 -37.37
CA ARG A 79 3.37 15.99 -37.09
C ARG A 79 4.08 15.52 -38.36
N GLN A 80 5.20 16.17 -38.67
CA GLN A 80 6.14 15.73 -39.71
C GLN A 80 7.56 15.78 -39.13
N GLY A 81 8.12 14.60 -38.86
CA GLY A 81 9.42 14.47 -38.19
C GLY A 81 9.43 15.16 -36.81
N ASN A 82 10.28 16.18 -36.68
CA ASN A 82 10.45 16.95 -35.44
C ASN A 82 9.43 18.08 -35.30
N TRP A 83 8.74 18.47 -36.37
CA TRP A 83 7.79 19.57 -36.36
C TRP A 83 6.37 19.10 -36.10
N LYS A 84 5.64 19.86 -35.31
CA LYS A 84 4.21 19.64 -35.05
C LYS A 84 3.46 20.96 -35.14
N VAL A 85 2.39 21.00 -35.92
CA VAL A 85 1.37 22.05 -35.83
C VAL A 85 0.19 21.52 -35.05
N HIS A 86 -0.34 22.34 -34.15
CA HIS A 86 -1.57 22.09 -33.40
C HIS A 86 -2.54 23.24 -33.65
N GLY A 87 -3.81 22.92 -33.90
CA GLY A 87 -4.83 23.91 -34.20
C GLY A 87 -6.08 23.73 -33.34
N LEU A 88 -6.64 24.86 -32.91
CA LEU A 88 -7.86 24.93 -32.11
C LEU A 88 -8.60 26.23 -32.44
N SER A 89 -9.90 26.13 -32.75
CA SER A 89 -10.77 27.30 -33.01
C SER A 89 -10.15 28.32 -34.00
N GLU A 90 -9.72 27.83 -35.17
CA GLU A 90 -9.11 28.58 -36.28
C GLU A 90 -7.72 29.19 -36.03
N LYS A 91 -7.17 29.07 -34.82
CA LYS A 91 -5.78 29.41 -34.51
C LYS A 91 -4.90 28.16 -34.58
N TYR A 92 -3.63 28.33 -34.92
CA TYR A 92 -2.66 27.25 -34.86
C TYR A 92 -1.30 27.73 -34.35
N SER A 93 -0.61 26.82 -33.67
CA SER A 93 0.74 26.98 -33.12
C SER A 93 1.68 25.93 -33.69
N LEU A 94 2.96 26.28 -33.82
CA LEU A 94 4.00 25.41 -34.36
C LEU A 94 5.05 25.10 -33.28
N PHE A 95 5.42 23.83 -33.17
CA PHE A 95 6.38 23.34 -32.17
C PHE A 95 7.48 22.49 -32.82
N ASN A 96 8.69 22.57 -32.29
CA ASN A 96 9.80 21.65 -32.60
C ASN A 96 10.00 20.68 -31.42
N LEU A 97 9.57 19.43 -31.58
CA LEU A 97 9.50 18.43 -30.53
C LEU A 97 10.84 17.87 -30.06
N VAL A 98 11.95 18.23 -30.71
CA VAL A 98 13.31 17.91 -30.26
C VAL A 98 13.84 19.01 -29.34
N ALA A 99 13.67 20.28 -29.73
CA ALA A 99 14.08 21.41 -28.91
C ALA A 99 13.12 21.66 -27.73
N ASP A 100 11.82 21.45 -27.95
CA ASP A 100 10.75 21.65 -26.98
C ASP A 100 9.77 20.46 -26.98
N PRO A 101 10.13 19.35 -26.32
CA PRO A 101 9.28 18.17 -26.20
C PRO A 101 7.95 18.43 -25.46
N SER A 102 7.86 19.54 -24.72
CA SER A 102 6.71 19.91 -23.89
C SER A 102 5.77 20.88 -24.59
N GLU A 103 6.08 21.32 -25.83
CA GLU A 103 5.22 22.19 -26.65
C GLU A 103 4.86 23.50 -25.93
N THR A 104 5.85 24.11 -25.28
CA THR A 104 5.74 25.36 -24.50
C THR A 104 6.05 26.63 -25.29
N GLN A 105 6.78 26.53 -26.39
CA GLN A 105 7.16 27.66 -27.24
C GLN A 105 6.49 27.59 -28.62
N ASP A 106 5.61 28.55 -28.89
CA ASP A 106 4.99 28.69 -30.22
C ASP A 106 5.93 29.39 -31.19
N LEU A 107 6.42 28.64 -32.18
CA LEU A 107 7.35 29.09 -33.21
C LEU A 107 6.63 29.50 -34.51
N ALA A 108 5.29 29.60 -34.52
CA ALA A 108 4.54 29.86 -35.76
C ALA A 108 4.88 31.21 -36.39
N ALA A 109 5.13 32.25 -35.58
CA ALA A 109 5.52 33.57 -36.05
C ALA A 109 6.95 33.60 -36.62
N GLU A 110 7.86 32.83 -36.02
CA GLU A 110 9.27 32.73 -36.44
C GLU A 110 9.45 31.82 -37.66
N ASN A 111 8.56 30.84 -37.84
CA ASN A 111 8.63 29.85 -38.92
C ASN A 111 7.29 29.76 -39.71
N PRO A 112 6.83 30.87 -40.31
CA PRO A 112 5.49 30.94 -40.91
C PRO A 112 5.32 30.00 -42.10
N VAL A 113 6.38 29.79 -42.89
CA VAL A 113 6.39 28.86 -44.03
C VAL A 113 6.13 27.43 -43.56
N LYS A 114 6.82 26.99 -42.49
CA LYS A 114 6.67 25.62 -41.98
C LYS A 114 5.32 25.40 -41.31
N ALA A 115 4.85 26.39 -40.57
CA ALA A 115 3.52 26.35 -39.97
C ALA A 115 2.43 26.24 -41.04
N ARG A 116 2.55 27.02 -42.13
CA ARG A 116 1.61 26.96 -43.25
C ARG A 116 1.65 25.64 -44.01
N GLU A 117 2.84 25.09 -44.26
CA GLU A 117 3.01 23.78 -44.90
C GLU A 117 2.24 22.68 -44.16
N LEU A 118 2.40 22.60 -42.83
CA LEU A 118 1.74 21.58 -42.01
C LEU A 118 0.22 21.81 -41.87
N PHE A 119 -0.21 23.08 -41.86
CA PHE A 119 -1.63 23.42 -41.94
C PHE A 119 -2.27 23.00 -43.27
N ASP A 120 -1.61 23.27 -44.40
CA ASP A 120 -2.13 22.87 -45.71
C ASP A 120 -2.10 21.34 -45.88
N LEU A 121 -1.14 20.64 -45.26
CA LEU A 121 -1.14 19.17 -45.13
C LEU A 121 -2.38 18.66 -44.37
N HIS A 122 -2.76 19.31 -43.27
CA HIS A 122 -4.00 18.97 -42.54
C HIS A 122 -5.23 19.10 -43.44
N LYS A 123 -5.38 20.24 -44.13
CA LYS A 123 -6.52 20.47 -45.03
C LYS A 123 -6.60 19.44 -46.14
N LYS A 124 -5.45 19.08 -46.74
CA LYS A 124 -5.38 18.06 -47.78
C LYS A 124 -5.83 16.70 -47.25
N TRP A 125 -5.36 16.30 -46.07
CA TRP A 125 -5.77 15.07 -45.41
C TRP A 125 -7.26 15.07 -45.02
N LEU A 126 -7.79 16.19 -44.54
CA LEU A 126 -9.21 16.27 -44.19
C LEU A 126 -10.12 16.05 -45.41
N ARG A 127 -9.73 16.57 -46.58
CA ARG A 127 -10.45 16.34 -47.84
C ARG A 127 -10.48 14.86 -48.25
N THR A 128 -9.40 14.12 -47.99
CA THR A 128 -9.37 12.67 -48.26
C THR A 128 -10.24 11.88 -47.31
N MET A 129 -10.36 12.31 -46.05
CA MET A 129 -11.23 11.69 -45.05
C MET A 129 -12.73 11.88 -45.35
N VAL A 130 -13.12 12.99 -46.00
CA VAL A 130 -14.52 13.22 -46.40
C VAL A 130 -14.99 12.25 -47.49
N HIS A 131 -14.08 11.77 -48.34
CA HIS A 131 -14.41 10.79 -49.39
C HIS A 131 -14.57 9.35 -48.87
N SER A 132 -13.95 8.98 -47.74
CA SER A 132 -14.02 7.62 -47.19
C SER A 132 -15.26 7.36 -46.32
N ALA A 133 -16.00 8.40 -45.91
CA ALA A 133 -17.17 8.29 -45.04
C ALA A 133 -18.48 7.87 -45.75
N GLY A 134 -18.49 7.73 -47.07
CA GLY A 134 -19.69 7.44 -47.86
C GLY A 134 -20.66 8.62 -47.94
N THR A 135 -21.54 8.62 -48.95
CA THR A 135 -22.51 9.70 -49.26
C THR A 135 -23.66 9.87 -48.25
N GLY A 136 -23.43 9.52 -46.98
CA GLY A 136 -24.38 9.69 -45.88
C GLY A 136 -24.16 11.00 -45.13
N LYS A 137 -24.74 12.10 -45.62
CA LYS A 137 -25.09 13.35 -44.90
C LYS A 137 -24.27 13.71 -43.64
N ALA A 138 -22.95 13.79 -43.74
CA ALA A 138 -22.11 14.48 -42.76
C ALA A 138 -20.96 15.17 -43.48
N SER A 139 -21.30 16.26 -44.19
CA SER A 139 -20.33 17.24 -44.64
C SER A 139 -19.55 17.76 -43.42
N LEU A 140 -18.22 17.58 -43.42
CA LEU A 140 -17.31 18.14 -42.41
C LEU A 140 -17.01 19.63 -42.65
N LEU A 141 -17.91 20.35 -43.32
CA LEU A 141 -17.88 21.82 -43.43
C LEU A 141 -19.21 22.40 -42.92
N PRO A 142 -19.19 23.54 -42.22
CA PRO A 142 -20.40 24.17 -41.74
C PRO A 142 -21.17 24.71 -42.94
N THR A 143 -22.37 24.18 -43.15
CA THR A 143 -23.36 24.80 -44.02
C THR A 143 -24.57 25.14 -43.17
N ASP A 144 -25.06 26.35 -43.39
CA ASP A 144 -26.14 27.00 -42.68
C ASP A 144 -27.42 26.16 -42.54
N GLU A 145 -28.11 26.47 -41.46
CA GLU A 145 -29.46 26.09 -41.05
C GLU A 145 -30.31 25.26 -42.03
N VAL A 146 -30.62 24.01 -41.64
CA VAL A 146 -31.92 23.41 -41.96
C VAL A 146 -32.42 22.60 -40.77
N LYS A 147 -33.61 22.98 -40.27
CA LYS A 147 -34.38 22.22 -39.27
C LYS A 147 -34.92 20.93 -39.90
N ASP A 148 -34.34 19.77 -39.55
CA ASP A 148 -34.94 18.47 -39.87
C ASP A 148 -35.84 18.00 -38.72
N LYS A 149 -37.13 17.82 -39.01
CA LYS A 149 -38.11 17.20 -38.12
C LYS A 149 -37.81 15.70 -38.00
N GLU A 150 -37.62 15.19 -36.78
CA GLU A 150 -37.28 13.79 -36.52
C GLU A 150 -38.33 12.80 -37.06
N ASN A 151 -37.85 11.72 -37.68
CA ASN A 151 -38.65 10.66 -38.28
C ASN A 151 -39.29 9.75 -37.20
N PRO A 152 -40.63 9.57 -37.18
CA PRO A 152 -41.33 8.75 -36.18
C PRO A 152 -40.87 7.28 -36.08
N ARG A 153 -40.34 6.71 -37.18
CA ARG A 153 -39.81 5.33 -37.19
C ARG A 153 -38.50 5.21 -36.43
N GLU A 154 -37.72 6.30 -36.34
CA GLU A 154 -36.43 6.33 -35.66
C GLU A 154 -36.60 6.48 -34.14
N ILE A 155 -37.61 7.25 -33.71
CA ILE A 155 -38.05 7.35 -32.31
C ILE A 155 -38.48 5.97 -31.79
N LYS A 156 -39.32 5.24 -32.54
CA LYS A 156 -39.74 3.87 -32.17
C LYS A 156 -38.56 2.89 -32.10
N ARG A 157 -37.56 3.03 -32.97
CA ARG A 157 -36.35 2.19 -32.93
C ARG A 157 -35.44 2.51 -31.74
N LYS A 158 -35.29 3.79 -31.36
CA LYS A 158 -34.57 4.22 -30.15
C LYS A 158 -35.27 3.69 -28.89
N GLN A 159 -36.59 3.85 -28.78
CA GLN A 159 -37.38 3.33 -27.65
C GLN A 159 -37.26 1.81 -27.51
N LYS A 160 -37.38 1.06 -28.60
CA LYS A 160 -37.24 -0.42 -28.58
C LYS A 160 -35.81 -0.88 -28.24
N ARG A 161 -34.79 -0.11 -28.62
CA ARG A 161 -33.39 -0.35 -28.20
C ARG A 161 -33.19 -0.08 -26.71
N GLU A 162 -33.78 0.98 -26.17
CA GLU A 162 -33.73 1.30 -24.75
C GLU A 162 -34.50 0.28 -23.90
N GLU A 163 -35.67 -0.17 -24.34
CA GLU A 163 -36.42 -1.24 -23.68
C GLU A 163 -35.63 -2.55 -23.66
N ARG A 164 -35.01 -2.94 -24.78
CA ARG A 164 -34.13 -4.13 -24.83
C ARG A 164 -32.90 -3.97 -23.92
N ARG A 165 -32.38 -2.74 -23.77
CA ARG A 165 -31.24 -2.42 -22.89
C ARG A 165 -31.66 -2.46 -21.41
N LYS A 166 -32.88 -1.99 -21.08
CA LYS A 166 -33.50 -2.11 -19.75
C LYS A 166 -33.83 -3.56 -19.41
N MET A 167 -34.38 -4.34 -20.34
CA MET A 167 -34.63 -5.77 -20.18
C MET A 167 -33.34 -6.57 -20.03
N ARG A 168 -32.26 -6.24 -20.76
CA ARG A 168 -30.93 -6.86 -20.56
C ARG A 168 -30.28 -6.47 -19.23
N LYS A 169 -30.55 -5.26 -18.70
CA LYS A 169 -30.14 -4.86 -17.35
C LYS A 169 -30.96 -5.57 -16.26
N GLN A 170 -32.25 -5.84 -16.49
CA GLN A 170 -33.12 -6.59 -15.57
C GLN A 170 -32.90 -8.11 -15.60
N LYS A 171 -32.50 -8.69 -16.75
CA LYS A 171 -32.20 -10.13 -16.88
C LYS A 171 -30.79 -10.57 -16.46
N LYS A 172 -29.92 -9.64 -16.03
CA LYS A 172 -28.77 -9.99 -15.18
C LYS A 172 -29.28 -10.16 -13.75
N THR A 173 -30.02 -11.22 -13.51
CA THR A 173 -30.24 -11.74 -12.16
C THR A 173 -28.86 -12.11 -11.63
N LYS A 174 -28.37 -11.28 -10.71
CA LYS A 174 -27.15 -11.50 -9.93
C LYS A 174 -27.29 -12.90 -9.34
N ALA A 175 -26.37 -13.81 -9.67
CA ALA A 175 -26.16 -14.97 -8.81
C ALA A 175 -26.04 -14.45 -7.36
N PRO A 176 -26.56 -15.16 -6.34
CA PRO A 176 -26.41 -14.73 -4.96
C PRO A 176 -24.93 -14.39 -4.72
N ALA A 177 -24.67 -13.18 -4.23
CA ALA A 177 -23.29 -12.71 -4.06
C ALA A 177 -22.59 -13.68 -3.11
N LYS A 178 -21.58 -14.41 -3.62
CA LYS A 178 -20.80 -15.34 -2.81
C LYS A 178 -20.21 -14.56 -1.63
N THR A 179 -20.34 -15.10 -0.43
CA THR A 179 -19.71 -14.53 0.76
C THR A 179 -18.21 -14.39 0.50
N PRO A 180 -17.61 -13.20 0.71
CA PRO A 180 -16.22 -12.97 0.35
C PRO A 180 -15.28 -13.72 1.29
N ASN A 181 -14.12 -14.11 0.76
CA ASN A 181 -12.99 -14.55 1.58
C ASN A 181 -12.24 -13.34 2.15
N ILE A 182 -11.46 -13.54 3.20
CA ILE A 182 -10.64 -12.49 3.83
C ILE A 182 -9.20 -12.99 3.98
N LEU A 183 -8.26 -12.21 3.46
CA LEU A 183 -6.84 -12.29 3.77
C LEU A 183 -6.44 -11.06 4.60
N PHE A 184 -6.09 -11.29 5.86
CA PHE A 184 -5.69 -10.26 6.81
C PHE A 184 -4.19 -10.34 7.09
N VAL A 185 -3.40 -9.46 6.48
CA VAL A 185 -1.93 -9.44 6.57
C VAL A 185 -1.49 -8.38 7.57
N VAL A 186 -0.75 -8.79 8.59
CA VAL A 186 -0.22 -7.89 9.63
C VAL A 186 1.29 -8.07 9.75
N CYS A 187 2.04 -7.01 9.49
CA CYS A 187 3.46 -6.94 9.78
C CYS A 187 3.71 -6.42 11.21
N ASP A 188 4.86 -6.75 11.76
CA ASP A 188 5.28 -6.38 13.12
C ASP A 188 6.41 -5.34 13.02
N ASP A 189 6.27 -4.22 13.71
CA ASP A 189 7.23 -3.10 13.69
C ASP A 189 7.42 -2.43 12.30
N LEU A 190 6.46 -2.57 11.38
CA LEU A 190 6.54 -1.94 10.06
C LEU A 190 6.07 -0.47 10.11
N ASN A 191 6.99 0.46 9.86
CA ASN A 191 6.67 1.89 9.70
C ASN A 191 6.18 2.19 8.26
N THR A 192 6.01 3.48 7.96
CA THR A 192 5.54 3.94 6.64
C THR A 192 6.64 4.00 5.57
N HIS A 193 7.80 3.37 5.78
CA HIS A 193 8.83 3.19 4.75
C HIS A 193 8.41 2.09 3.76
N VAL A 194 7.33 2.34 3.01
CA VAL A 194 6.85 1.50 1.91
C VAL A 194 6.43 2.39 0.74
N GLY A 195 6.55 1.89 -0.48
CA GLY A 195 6.19 2.63 -1.71
C GLY A 195 4.78 3.24 -1.68
N PRO A 196 3.73 2.51 -1.25
CA PRO A 196 2.37 3.03 -1.17
C PRO A 196 2.16 4.20 -0.20
N SER A 197 3.00 4.30 0.83
CA SER A 197 3.02 5.41 1.80
C SER A 197 3.81 6.63 1.30
N GLY A 198 4.37 6.57 0.08
CA GLY A 198 5.12 7.65 -0.52
C GLY A 198 6.64 7.57 -0.31
N TYR A 199 7.13 6.55 0.41
CA TYR A 199 8.57 6.37 0.63
C TYR A 199 9.21 5.69 -0.59
N ARG A 200 9.98 6.44 -1.38
CA ARG A 200 10.54 5.97 -2.67
C ARG A 200 11.93 5.37 -2.60
N LEU A 201 12.59 5.43 -1.44
CA LEU A 201 13.91 4.85 -1.24
C LEU A 201 13.87 3.34 -0.94
N ILE A 202 12.69 2.71 -1.05
CA ILE A 202 12.49 1.30 -0.77
C ILE A 202 11.85 0.57 -1.94
N GLN A 203 12.28 -0.67 -2.15
CA GLN A 203 11.79 -1.59 -3.17
C GLN A 203 10.65 -2.45 -2.59
N THR A 204 9.42 -2.08 -2.93
CA THR A 204 8.20 -2.82 -2.54
C THR A 204 7.23 -3.02 -3.70
N PRO A 205 7.67 -3.68 -4.80
CA PRO A 205 6.84 -3.84 -6.01
C PRO A 205 5.53 -4.62 -5.77
N ALA A 206 5.49 -5.60 -4.85
CA ALA A 206 4.26 -6.33 -4.58
C ALA A 206 3.23 -5.47 -3.84
N LEU A 207 3.68 -4.64 -2.91
CA LEU A 207 2.82 -3.65 -2.23
C LEU A 207 2.40 -2.53 -3.18
N ASP A 208 3.24 -2.11 -4.11
CA ASP A 208 2.87 -1.16 -5.18
C ASP A 208 1.78 -1.75 -6.10
N ASP A 209 1.91 -3.02 -6.51
CA ASP A 209 0.87 -3.74 -7.28
C ASP A 209 -0.43 -3.90 -6.47
N LEU A 210 -0.33 -4.22 -5.18
CA LEU A 210 -1.49 -4.26 -4.29
C LEU A 210 -2.17 -2.88 -4.25
N ALA A 211 -1.41 -1.81 -4.00
CA ALA A 211 -1.95 -0.44 -3.94
C ALA A 211 -2.61 -0.04 -5.25
N ALA A 212 -2.01 -0.35 -6.41
CA ALA A 212 -2.59 -0.09 -7.72
C ALA A 212 -3.94 -0.80 -7.95
N ASN A 213 -4.20 -1.90 -7.23
CA ASN A 213 -5.44 -2.67 -7.30
C ASN A 213 -6.40 -2.42 -6.11
N SER A 214 -6.07 -1.47 -5.24
CA SER A 214 -6.73 -1.28 -3.94
C SER A 214 -6.95 0.20 -3.63
N MET A 215 -7.39 0.48 -2.40
CA MET A 215 -7.35 1.81 -1.80
C MET A 215 -6.22 1.90 -0.77
N THR A 216 -5.39 2.93 -0.86
CA THR A 216 -4.35 3.22 0.14
C THR A 216 -4.80 4.31 1.11
N PHE A 217 -4.67 4.04 2.41
CA PHE A 217 -4.99 4.98 3.47
C PHE A 217 -3.71 5.68 3.91
N GLN A 218 -3.62 6.99 3.68
CA GLN A 218 -2.42 7.74 4.00
C GLN A 218 -2.31 8.04 5.50
N ARG A 219 -3.42 8.03 6.26
CA ARG A 219 -3.46 8.46 7.66
C ARG A 219 -4.18 7.44 8.55
N ALA A 220 -3.55 6.27 8.71
CA ALA A 220 -4.02 5.17 9.56
C ALA A 220 -3.20 5.05 10.85
N TYR A 221 -3.86 4.92 12.00
CA TYR A 221 -3.20 5.00 13.31
C TYR A 221 -3.51 3.81 14.22
N CYS A 222 -2.46 3.28 14.84
CA CYS A 222 -2.57 2.31 15.92
C CYS A 222 -2.98 2.98 17.23
N GLN A 223 -3.67 2.24 18.09
CA GLN A 223 -4.14 2.78 19.38
C GLN A 223 -3.05 2.70 20.45
N TYR A 224 -2.02 1.89 20.23
CA TYR A 224 -0.89 1.77 21.14
C TYR A 224 0.38 1.36 20.35
N PRO A 225 1.49 2.11 20.41
CA PRO A 225 2.70 1.84 19.63
C PRO A 225 3.59 0.73 20.25
N VAL A 226 2.96 -0.40 20.60
CA VAL A 226 3.54 -1.62 21.18
C VAL A 226 2.71 -2.83 20.74
N CYS A 227 3.38 -3.91 20.31
CA CYS A 227 2.76 -5.09 19.71
C CYS A 227 1.52 -5.61 20.45
N GLY A 228 1.64 -5.95 21.74
CA GLY A 228 0.57 -6.61 22.49
C GLY A 228 -0.69 -5.77 22.64
N PRO A 229 -0.58 -4.57 23.24
CA PRO A 229 -1.68 -3.61 23.32
C PRO A 229 -2.29 -3.26 21.96
N SER A 230 -1.49 -3.04 20.92
CA SER A 230 -2.01 -2.73 19.58
C SER A 230 -2.85 -3.88 19.03
N ARG A 231 -2.30 -5.10 19.06
CA ARG A 231 -2.97 -6.31 18.56
C ARG A 231 -4.22 -6.63 19.33
N ALA A 232 -4.20 -6.52 20.66
CA ALA A 232 -5.39 -6.68 21.48
C ALA A 232 -6.47 -5.65 21.09
N SER A 233 -6.07 -4.41 20.83
CA SER A 233 -6.97 -3.32 20.46
C SER A 233 -7.65 -3.57 19.10
N PHE A 234 -6.89 -3.73 18.01
CA PHE A 234 -7.50 -3.87 16.68
C PHE A 234 -8.20 -5.22 16.47
N LEU A 235 -7.75 -6.30 17.11
CA LEU A 235 -8.42 -7.61 17.01
C LEU A 235 -9.74 -7.66 17.78
N SER A 236 -9.91 -6.83 18.82
CA SER A 236 -11.18 -6.74 19.57
C SER A 236 -12.06 -5.57 19.10
N GLY A 237 -11.50 -4.56 18.43
CA GLY A 237 -12.19 -3.33 18.08
C GLY A 237 -12.42 -2.40 19.27
N LEU A 238 -11.55 -2.50 20.29
CA LEU A 238 -11.65 -1.77 21.57
C LEU A 238 -10.36 -0.98 21.82
N TYR A 239 -10.46 0.20 22.45
CA TYR A 239 -9.28 0.98 22.85
C TYR A 239 -8.52 0.29 24.00
N PRO A 240 -7.20 0.52 24.13
CA PRO A 240 -6.36 -0.08 25.17
C PRO A 240 -6.93 0.08 26.59
N GLU A 241 -7.52 1.24 26.91
CA GLU A 241 -8.16 1.50 28.19
C GLU A 241 -9.38 0.60 28.45
N THR A 242 -10.16 0.25 27.42
CA THR A 242 -11.28 -0.69 27.53
C THR A 242 -10.80 -2.14 27.54
N THR A 243 -9.75 -2.48 26.80
CA THR A 243 -9.18 -3.85 26.81
C THR A 243 -8.50 -4.20 28.12
N GLY A 244 -7.94 -3.20 28.82
CA GLY A 244 -7.05 -3.39 29.97
C GLY A 244 -5.65 -3.92 29.60
N VAL A 245 -5.33 -4.06 28.31
CA VAL A 245 -4.02 -4.53 27.82
C VAL A 245 -3.13 -3.33 27.51
N LEU A 246 -2.30 -2.96 28.48
CA LEU A 246 -1.39 -1.80 28.39
C LEU A 246 0.09 -2.19 28.32
N ASN A 247 0.41 -3.48 28.22
CA ASN A 247 1.78 -3.99 28.05
C ASN A 247 1.76 -5.36 27.34
N ASN A 248 2.95 -5.87 27.01
CA ASN A 248 3.13 -7.14 26.27
C ASN A 248 2.89 -8.42 27.09
N THR A 249 2.65 -8.32 28.40
CA THR A 249 2.43 -9.47 29.29
C THR A 249 0.97 -9.63 29.72
N SER A 250 0.19 -8.55 29.61
CA SER A 250 -1.26 -8.55 29.86
C SER A 250 -2.00 -9.32 28.77
N ASP A 251 -3.02 -10.05 29.20
CA ASP A 251 -3.83 -10.88 28.31
C ASP A 251 -5.29 -10.42 28.39
N ILE A 252 -5.88 -10.12 27.23
CA ILE A 252 -7.26 -9.67 27.12
C ILE A 252 -8.24 -10.72 27.66
N ARG A 253 -7.92 -12.01 27.56
CA ARG A 253 -8.76 -13.08 28.12
C ARG A 253 -8.82 -13.04 29.64
N LYS A 254 -7.89 -12.33 30.30
CA LYS A 254 -7.90 -12.12 31.75
C LYS A 254 -8.49 -10.76 32.11
N SER A 255 -8.09 -9.69 31.43
CA SER A 255 -8.58 -8.34 31.74
C SER A 255 -10.02 -8.11 31.28
N ARG A 256 -10.46 -8.78 30.22
CA ARG A 256 -11.81 -8.69 29.66
C ARG A 256 -12.23 -10.00 28.97
N PRO A 257 -12.57 -11.06 29.74
CA PRO A 257 -12.83 -12.41 29.23
C PRO A 257 -13.90 -12.49 28.12
N ASP A 258 -14.92 -11.63 28.20
CA ASP A 258 -16.06 -11.59 27.26
C ASP A 258 -15.72 -10.94 25.89
N SER A 259 -14.48 -10.51 25.70
CA SER A 259 -14.04 -9.88 24.44
C SER A 259 -13.96 -10.93 23.35
N VAL A 260 -14.73 -10.71 22.28
CA VAL A 260 -14.70 -11.53 21.08
C VAL A 260 -13.73 -10.91 20.08
N SER A 261 -12.78 -11.70 19.60
CA SER A 261 -11.84 -11.25 18.57
C SER A 261 -12.44 -11.37 17.17
N ILE A 262 -11.90 -10.62 16.19
CA ILE A 262 -12.25 -10.75 14.76
C ILE A 262 -12.28 -12.23 14.33
N PRO A 263 -11.20 -13.03 14.45
CA PRO A 263 -11.21 -14.40 13.95
C PRO A 263 -12.20 -15.31 14.70
N GLU A 264 -12.40 -15.12 16.00
CA GLU A 264 -13.46 -15.83 16.76
C GLU A 264 -14.85 -15.52 16.21
N GLN A 265 -15.13 -14.23 15.95
CA GLN A 265 -16.41 -13.80 15.37
C GLN A 265 -16.62 -14.42 13.98
N PHE A 266 -15.60 -14.48 13.13
CA PHE A 266 -15.70 -15.10 11.81
C PHE A 266 -15.86 -16.63 11.89
N LYS A 267 -15.14 -17.30 12.79
CA LYS A 267 -15.29 -18.76 13.04
C LYS A 267 -16.73 -19.09 13.45
N ALA A 268 -17.30 -18.31 14.37
CA ALA A 268 -18.68 -18.46 14.83
C ALA A 268 -19.73 -18.19 13.74
N ASN A 269 -19.37 -17.51 12.64
CA ASN A 269 -20.26 -17.17 11.53
C ASN A 269 -19.98 -17.97 10.25
N GLY A 270 -19.46 -19.20 10.40
CA GLY A 270 -19.39 -20.18 9.32
C GLY A 270 -18.16 -20.06 8.41
N TYR A 271 -17.20 -19.20 8.73
CA TYR A 271 -15.94 -19.14 8.01
C TYR A 271 -15.00 -20.27 8.45
N TRP A 272 -14.24 -20.81 7.50
CA TRP A 272 -13.02 -21.51 7.86
C TRP A 272 -11.95 -20.49 8.25
N THR A 273 -11.38 -20.63 9.43
CA THR A 273 -10.46 -19.64 9.99
C THR A 273 -9.08 -20.24 10.19
N ALA A 274 -8.04 -19.56 9.72
CA ALA A 274 -6.69 -20.04 9.89
C ALA A 274 -5.70 -18.90 10.13
N SER A 275 -4.64 -19.18 10.88
CA SER A 275 -3.55 -18.22 11.08
C SER A 275 -2.18 -18.86 10.94
N VAL A 276 -1.26 -18.12 10.34
CA VAL A 276 0.17 -18.45 10.37
C VAL A 276 0.97 -17.27 10.86
N GLY A 277 1.90 -17.52 11.78
CA GLY A 277 2.80 -16.49 12.31
C GLY A 277 2.13 -15.55 13.31
N LYS A 278 2.74 -14.37 13.52
CA LYS A 278 2.40 -13.47 14.63
C LYS A 278 1.13 -12.65 14.33
N ILE A 279 -0.03 -13.13 14.77
CA ILE A 279 -1.31 -12.39 14.76
C ILE A 279 -1.61 -11.80 16.13
N PHE A 280 -1.74 -12.67 17.14
CA PHE A 280 -1.70 -12.26 18.55
C PHE A 280 -0.24 -12.05 18.99
N HIS A 281 -0.04 -11.41 20.14
CA HIS A 281 1.29 -10.96 20.56
C HIS A 281 2.32 -12.10 20.70
N SER A 282 1.92 -13.20 21.34
CA SER A 282 2.78 -14.37 21.58
C SER A 282 1.92 -15.62 21.75
N THR A 283 2.56 -16.79 21.84
CA THR A 283 1.89 -18.08 22.07
C THR A 283 0.95 -18.06 23.28
N ARG A 284 1.29 -17.32 24.35
CA ARG A 284 0.43 -17.13 25.53
C ARG A 284 -0.89 -16.42 25.23
N HIS A 285 -0.90 -15.53 24.24
CA HIS A 285 -2.06 -14.70 23.88
C HIS A 285 -2.88 -15.30 22.74
N GLN A 286 -2.41 -16.41 22.17
CA GLN A 286 -3.13 -17.11 21.11
C GLN A 286 -4.45 -17.65 21.66
N GLN A 287 -5.49 -17.61 20.83
CA GLN A 287 -6.83 -18.04 21.21
C GLN A 287 -7.16 -19.46 20.72
N GLY A 288 -6.23 -20.11 19.99
CA GLY A 288 -6.33 -21.51 19.58
C GLY A 288 -7.66 -21.84 18.91
N GLU A 289 -8.27 -22.96 19.31
CA GLU A 289 -9.53 -23.46 18.75
C GLU A 289 -10.72 -22.53 18.92
N VAL A 290 -10.66 -21.52 19.81
CA VAL A 290 -11.73 -20.52 19.90
C VAL A 290 -11.76 -19.63 18.65
N ALA A 291 -10.59 -19.29 18.10
CA ALA A 291 -10.46 -18.39 16.96
C ALA A 291 -10.17 -19.11 15.63
N TRP A 292 -9.50 -20.26 15.67
CA TRP A 292 -8.89 -20.88 14.50
C TRP A 292 -9.31 -22.32 14.33
N HIS A 293 -9.48 -22.77 13.09
CA HIS A 293 -9.46 -24.19 12.73
C HIS A 293 -8.03 -24.69 12.52
N GLU A 294 -7.13 -23.81 12.08
CA GLU A 294 -5.71 -24.10 11.87
C GLU A 294 -4.86 -22.94 12.40
N GLN A 295 -3.86 -23.23 13.23
CA GLN A 295 -2.94 -22.23 13.76
C GLN A 295 -1.51 -22.76 13.74
N ILE A 296 -0.64 -22.11 12.96
CA ILE A 296 0.75 -22.55 12.77
C ILE A 296 1.72 -21.41 13.10
N MET A 297 2.83 -21.73 13.77
CA MET A 297 3.91 -20.80 14.08
C MET A 297 5.25 -21.43 13.68
N PHE A 298 5.90 -20.88 12.65
CA PHE A 298 7.20 -21.36 12.22
C PHE A 298 8.35 -20.66 12.95
N GLN A 299 9.50 -21.34 12.98
CA GLN A 299 10.80 -20.74 13.28
C GLN A 299 11.66 -20.70 12.01
N ASN A 300 12.63 -19.79 12.03
CA ASN A 300 13.70 -19.81 11.02
C ASN A 300 14.46 -21.12 11.14
N ASP A 301 15.01 -21.60 10.03
CA ASP A 301 16.06 -22.60 10.09
C ASP A 301 17.27 -22.06 10.87
N GLU A 302 18.10 -22.99 11.36
CA GLU A 302 19.37 -22.64 11.99
C GLU A 302 20.28 -21.94 10.97
N LEU A 303 20.90 -20.82 11.35
CA LEU A 303 21.78 -20.10 10.44
C LEU A 303 22.98 -20.98 10.06
N PRO A 304 23.49 -20.95 8.80
CA PRO A 304 24.60 -21.80 8.39
C PRO A 304 25.85 -21.68 9.27
N LEU A 305 26.17 -20.46 9.74
CA LEU A 305 27.28 -20.24 10.67
C LEU A 305 27.05 -20.95 12.01
N VAL A 306 25.83 -20.91 12.53
CA VAL A 306 25.45 -21.59 13.77
C VAL A 306 25.49 -23.10 13.59
N THR A 307 24.98 -23.62 12.47
CA THR A 307 25.05 -25.05 12.16
C THR A 307 26.48 -25.56 12.16
N LYS A 308 27.40 -24.84 11.51
CA LYS A 308 28.82 -25.22 11.52
C LYS A 308 29.42 -25.21 12.93
N ALA A 309 29.10 -24.19 13.73
CA ALA A 309 29.56 -24.10 15.11
C ALA A 309 28.98 -25.20 15.99
N ARG A 310 27.69 -25.53 15.81
CA ARG A 310 27.00 -26.60 16.54
C ARG A 310 27.62 -27.94 16.23
N GLN A 311 27.80 -28.27 14.96
CA GLN A 311 28.44 -29.53 14.55
C GLN A 311 29.85 -29.67 15.15
N THR A 312 30.64 -28.58 15.14
CA THR A 312 31.97 -28.56 15.75
C THR A 312 31.92 -28.76 17.26
N TYR A 313 30.93 -28.17 17.93
CA TYR A 313 30.71 -28.33 19.36
C TYR A 313 30.26 -29.76 19.70
N GLU A 314 29.30 -30.30 18.97
CA GLU A 314 28.73 -31.64 19.19
C GLU A 314 29.76 -32.74 18.95
N ALA A 315 30.64 -32.58 17.96
CA ALA A 315 31.73 -33.52 17.72
C ALA A 315 32.71 -33.65 18.91
N LYS A 316 32.82 -32.60 19.75
CA LYS A 316 33.74 -32.57 20.90
C LYS A 316 33.06 -32.85 22.24
N ASN A 317 31.80 -32.44 22.39
CA ASN A 317 31.13 -32.40 23.69
C ASN A 317 29.87 -33.29 23.74
N GLY A 318 29.47 -33.90 22.61
CA GLY A 318 28.18 -34.56 22.46
C GLY A 318 27.03 -33.58 22.16
N SER A 319 25.84 -34.13 21.92
CA SER A 319 24.68 -33.34 21.44
C SER A 319 24.37 -32.12 22.32
N VAL A 320 24.01 -31.00 21.68
CA VAL A 320 23.61 -29.76 22.38
C VAL A 320 22.27 -29.87 23.08
N ASP A 321 21.46 -30.88 22.71
CA ASP A 321 20.16 -31.12 23.31
C ASP A 321 20.26 -31.85 24.66
N LEU A 322 21.42 -32.40 25.00
CA LEU A 322 21.68 -32.99 26.31
C LEU A 322 21.71 -31.90 27.39
N ARG A 323 21.03 -32.15 28.52
CA ARG A 323 20.92 -31.21 29.65
C ARG A 323 22.30 -30.69 30.13
N ALA A 324 23.31 -31.56 30.14
CA ALA A 324 24.68 -31.22 30.51
C ALA A 324 25.33 -30.20 29.58
N ASN A 325 24.98 -30.22 28.28
CA ASN A 325 25.61 -29.41 27.24
C ASN A 325 24.85 -28.12 26.94
N ARG A 326 23.52 -28.07 27.18
CA ARG A 326 22.68 -26.91 26.86
C ARG A 326 23.22 -25.58 27.42
N LYS A 327 23.67 -25.57 28.67
CA LYS A 327 24.21 -24.35 29.32
C LYS A 327 25.48 -23.87 28.61
N ASN A 328 26.39 -24.80 28.33
CA ASN A 328 27.68 -24.52 27.70
C ASN A 328 27.51 -24.11 26.23
N TRP A 329 26.63 -24.79 25.49
CA TRP A 329 26.27 -24.43 24.13
C TRP A 329 25.63 -23.04 24.06
N LYS A 330 24.70 -22.70 24.97
CA LYS A 330 24.10 -21.37 25.04
C LYS A 330 25.16 -20.27 25.27
N ALA A 331 26.13 -20.53 26.15
CA ALA A 331 27.24 -19.60 26.37
C ALA A 331 28.16 -19.49 25.13
N HIS A 332 28.38 -20.60 24.41
CA HIS A 332 29.14 -20.59 23.16
C HIS A 332 28.44 -19.81 22.05
N LEU A 333 27.14 -20.01 21.86
CA LEU A 333 26.31 -19.23 20.93
C LEU A 333 26.37 -17.73 21.22
N GLN A 334 26.36 -17.34 22.49
CA GLN A 334 26.46 -15.93 22.87
C GLN A 334 27.79 -15.32 22.43
N LYS A 335 28.90 -16.08 22.41
CA LYS A 335 30.19 -15.60 21.90
C LYS A 335 30.21 -15.47 20.37
N LEU A 336 29.40 -16.24 19.65
CA LEU A 336 29.21 -16.12 18.21
C LEU A 336 28.30 -14.95 17.81
N SER A 337 27.62 -14.31 18.78
CA SER A 337 26.68 -13.21 18.51
C SER A 337 27.36 -11.99 17.85
N THR A 338 28.62 -11.70 18.22
CA THR A 338 29.43 -10.62 17.62
C THR A 338 29.81 -10.92 16.17
N GLN A 339 30.04 -12.19 15.85
CA GLN A 339 30.38 -12.66 14.49
C GLN A 339 29.15 -12.79 13.58
N THR A 340 27.95 -12.93 14.16
CA THR A 340 26.68 -13.03 13.43
C THR A 340 25.97 -11.69 13.25
N ARG A 341 26.59 -10.58 13.69
CA ARG A 341 25.99 -9.23 13.74
C ARG A 341 24.60 -9.21 14.42
N GLY A 342 24.34 -10.16 15.33
CA GLY A 342 23.17 -10.13 16.20
C GLY A 342 21.98 -10.98 15.72
N GLN A 343 21.89 -12.16 16.33
CA GLN A 343 20.65 -12.95 16.42
C GLN A 343 19.77 -12.56 17.61
N THR A 344 20.30 -11.73 18.50
CA THR A 344 19.58 -11.18 19.65
C THR A 344 19.27 -9.72 19.41
N PRO A 345 18.07 -9.23 19.77
CA PRO A 345 17.77 -7.81 19.70
C PRO A 345 18.82 -6.95 20.45
N PRO A 346 19.29 -5.82 19.88
CA PRO A 346 18.92 -5.25 18.60
C PRO A 346 19.88 -5.59 17.45
N GLY A 347 20.04 -6.88 17.16
CA GLY A 347 20.88 -7.37 16.06
C GLY A 347 20.37 -7.04 14.67
N TYR A 348 21.25 -7.13 13.67
CA TYR A 348 20.96 -6.87 12.27
C TYR A 348 21.95 -7.57 11.34
N GLY A 349 21.52 -8.01 10.16
CA GLY A 349 22.44 -8.58 9.18
C GLY A 349 21.87 -9.70 8.33
N GLN A 350 22.75 -10.25 7.50
CA GLN A 350 22.44 -11.26 6.52
C GLN A 350 22.46 -12.63 7.19
N THR A 351 21.48 -13.47 6.87
CA THR A 351 21.32 -14.77 7.56
C THR A 351 22.03 -15.93 6.89
N GLY A 352 22.36 -15.81 5.59
CA GLY A 352 22.79 -16.93 4.76
C GLY A 352 21.68 -17.95 4.46
N LEU A 353 20.46 -17.68 4.91
CA LEU A 353 19.28 -18.50 4.62
C LEU A 353 18.58 -18.01 3.36
N THR A 354 17.92 -18.94 2.66
CA THR A 354 16.99 -18.62 1.55
C THR A 354 15.65 -18.09 2.08
N ASP A 355 14.79 -17.60 1.19
CA ASP A 355 13.46 -17.09 1.54
C ASP A 355 12.60 -18.19 2.19
N GLU A 356 12.62 -19.42 1.65
CA GLU A 356 11.87 -20.58 2.17
C GLU A 356 12.24 -20.93 3.61
N GLN A 357 13.48 -20.67 4.01
CA GLN A 357 14.03 -21.09 5.30
C GLN A 357 13.74 -20.11 6.43
N HIS A 358 13.36 -18.88 6.09
CA HIS A 358 12.88 -17.90 7.06
C HIS A 358 11.43 -18.18 7.42
N LYS A 359 11.08 -17.96 8.69
CA LYS A 359 9.73 -18.22 9.20
C LYS A 359 8.64 -17.49 8.41
N ASP A 360 8.87 -16.24 8.00
CA ASP A 360 7.86 -15.47 7.25
C ASP A 360 7.65 -16.04 5.83
N GLY A 361 8.69 -16.64 5.24
CA GLY A 361 8.61 -17.32 3.95
C GLY A 361 7.91 -18.66 4.07
N LYS A 362 8.12 -19.38 5.18
CA LYS A 362 7.31 -20.56 5.56
C LYS A 362 5.86 -20.18 5.80
N ASN A 363 5.60 -19.04 6.46
CA ASN A 363 4.24 -18.57 6.74
C ASN A 363 3.45 -18.39 5.45
N VAL A 364 4.03 -17.69 4.46
CA VAL A 364 3.39 -17.47 3.16
C VAL A 364 3.17 -18.80 2.41
N ARG A 365 4.19 -19.66 2.35
CA ARG A 365 4.07 -20.96 1.65
C ARG A 365 3.03 -21.87 2.29
N GLN A 366 2.86 -21.82 3.60
CA GLN A 366 1.82 -22.58 4.29
C GLN A 366 0.41 -22.09 3.91
N ILE A 367 0.22 -20.78 3.75
CA ILE A 367 -1.05 -20.23 3.29
C ILE A 367 -1.33 -20.67 1.85
N ILE A 368 -0.32 -20.60 0.97
CA ILE A 368 -0.43 -21.10 -0.41
C ILE A 368 -0.80 -22.59 -0.39
N ASN A 369 -0.14 -23.40 0.43
CA ASN A 369 -0.46 -24.81 0.57
C ASN A 369 -1.92 -25.07 1.04
N TRP A 370 -2.46 -24.24 1.95
CA TRP A 370 -3.88 -24.34 2.31
C TRP A 370 -4.83 -23.97 1.18
N ILE A 371 -4.45 -23.01 0.34
CA ILE A 371 -5.19 -22.62 -0.86
C ILE A 371 -5.14 -23.74 -1.90
N ASP A 372 -3.96 -24.31 -2.16
CA ASP A 372 -3.72 -25.41 -3.09
C ASP A 372 -4.57 -26.63 -2.73
N GLN A 373 -4.55 -27.00 -1.45
CA GLN A 373 -5.29 -28.14 -0.92
C GLN A 373 -6.78 -27.83 -0.66
N LYS A 374 -7.22 -26.59 -0.91
CA LYS A 374 -8.59 -26.10 -0.59
C LYS A 374 -9.04 -26.52 0.80
N LYS A 375 -8.21 -26.33 1.83
CA LYS A 375 -8.49 -26.79 3.20
C LYS A 375 -9.80 -26.26 3.80
N TYR A 376 -10.27 -25.11 3.29
CA TYR A 376 -11.54 -24.49 3.65
C TYR A 376 -12.77 -25.19 3.05
N GLY A 377 -12.61 -26.14 2.13
CA GLY A 377 -13.71 -26.81 1.43
C GLY A 377 -14.60 -25.81 0.69
N GLU A 378 -15.90 -25.87 0.95
CA GLU A 378 -16.88 -24.95 0.37
C GLU A 378 -17.13 -23.68 1.23
N LYS A 379 -16.53 -23.60 2.43
CA LYS A 379 -16.70 -22.44 3.32
C LYS A 379 -15.94 -21.22 2.77
N PRO A 380 -16.42 -19.99 3.00
CA PRO A 380 -15.55 -18.82 2.88
C PRO A 380 -14.44 -18.90 3.93
N PHE A 381 -13.28 -18.31 3.64
CA PHE A 381 -12.16 -18.32 4.60
C PHE A 381 -11.86 -16.95 5.20
N PHE A 382 -11.35 -16.95 6.43
CA PHE A 382 -10.61 -15.87 7.05
C PHE A 382 -9.20 -16.37 7.36
N ILE A 383 -8.22 -15.94 6.56
CA ILE A 383 -6.81 -16.29 6.75
C ILE A 383 -6.08 -15.07 7.28
N ALA A 384 -5.43 -15.23 8.43
CA ALA A 384 -4.58 -14.20 9.01
C ALA A 384 -3.10 -14.55 8.80
N CYS A 385 -2.38 -13.69 8.07
CA CYS A 385 -0.95 -13.82 7.78
C CYS A 385 -0.16 -12.87 8.70
N GLY A 386 0.48 -13.44 9.71
CA GLY A 386 1.28 -12.71 10.68
C GLY A 386 2.76 -12.72 10.30
N ILE A 387 3.25 -11.61 9.78
CA ILE A 387 4.64 -11.44 9.38
C ILE A 387 5.41 -10.80 10.54
N GLN A 388 6.50 -11.44 10.96
CA GLN A 388 7.34 -10.91 12.05
C GLN A 388 8.26 -9.80 11.55
N LYS A 389 8.75 -9.84 10.31
CA LYS A 389 9.58 -8.75 9.79
C LYS A 389 8.76 -7.47 9.54
N PRO A 390 9.36 -6.28 9.71
CA PRO A 390 10.77 -6.03 10.00
C PRO A 390 11.16 -6.04 11.49
N HIS A 391 10.38 -6.58 12.44
CA HIS A 391 10.75 -6.63 13.85
C HIS A 391 12.17 -7.17 14.10
N VAL A 392 12.86 -6.46 15.00
CA VAL A 392 14.24 -6.70 15.42
C VAL A 392 14.43 -8.11 16.03
N PRO A 393 15.54 -8.83 15.78
CA PRO A 393 16.73 -8.44 14.99
C PRO A 393 16.42 -8.30 13.49
N PHE A 394 17.04 -7.33 12.80
CA PHE A 394 16.80 -7.06 11.38
C PHE A 394 17.58 -8.04 10.50
N LEU A 395 16.95 -9.17 10.20
CA LEU A 395 17.58 -10.32 9.57
C LEU A 395 16.85 -10.69 8.28
N ALA A 396 17.58 -10.74 7.17
CA ALA A 396 17.05 -11.10 5.85
C ALA A 396 18.12 -11.82 4.99
N PRO A 397 17.73 -12.48 3.90
CA PRO A 397 18.67 -13.02 2.90
C PRO A 397 19.56 -11.93 2.26
N GLN A 398 20.75 -12.34 1.78
CA GLN A 398 21.77 -11.41 1.25
C GLN A 398 21.24 -10.51 0.14
N LYS A 399 20.53 -11.12 -0.83
CA LYS A 399 19.99 -10.45 -2.03
C LYS A 399 19.10 -9.22 -1.74
N TYR A 400 18.59 -9.06 -0.51
CA TYR A 400 17.80 -7.89 -0.12
C TYR A 400 18.66 -6.77 0.47
N PHE A 401 19.80 -7.08 1.09
CA PHE A 401 20.77 -6.08 1.52
C PHE A 401 21.46 -5.44 0.30
N ASP A 402 21.74 -6.24 -0.73
CA ASP A 402 22.39 -5.79 -1.97
C ASP A 402 21.58 -4.72 -2.73
N GLN A 403 20.27 -4.58 -2.43
CA GLN A 403 19.40 -3.56 -3.01
C GLN A 403 19.62 -2.17 -2.40
N TYR A 404 20.32 -2.09 -1.26
CA TYR A 404 20.44 -0.88 -0.46
C TYR A 404 21.89 -0.61 -0.05
N PRO A 405 22.78 -0.19 -0.97
CA PRO A 405 24.14 0.18 -0.61
C PRO A 405 24.13 1.27 0.50
N PRO A 406 24.81 1.11 1.64
CA PRO A 406 24.71 2.05 2.78
C PRO A 406 25.03 3.50 2.43
N LYS A 407 25.94 3.71 1.46
CA LYS A 407 26.34 5.04 0.97
C LYS A 407 25.24 5.75 0.19
N GLU A 408 24.26 5.02 -0.33
CA GLU A 408 23.14 5.57 -1.11
C GLU A 408 21.92 5.89 -0.25
N LEU A 409 21.86 5.35 0.97
CA LEU A 409 20.77 5.62 1.90
C LEU A 409 20.71 7.10 2.27
N LYS A 410 19.51 7.65 2.34
CA LYS A 410 19.29 9.05 2.75
C LYS A 410 18.19 9.08 3.79
N PHE A 411 18.41 9.84 4.85
CA PHE A 411 17.43 10.10 5.90
C PHE A 411 17.60 11.53 6.41
N PRO A 412 16.52 12.19 6.84
CA PRO A 412 16.63 13.47 7.50
C PRO A 412 17.39 13.30 8.82
N LEU A 413 18.26 14.27 9.11
CA LEU A 413 18.90 14.39 10.40
C LEU A 413 17.99 15.21 11.32
N SER A 414 17.81 14.74 12.55
CA SER A 414 17.10 15.52 13.56
C SER A 414 17.92 16.75 13.96
N PRO A 415 17.27 17.85 14.36
CA PRO A 415 17.97 19.00 14.94
C PRO A 415 18.83 18.59 16.13
N ALA A 416 20.00 19.22 16.30
CA ALA A 416 20.91 18.91 17.40
C ALA A 416 20.29 19.15 18.79
N ASN A 417 19.35 20.08 18.89
CA ASN A 417 18.63 20.46 20.11
C ASN A 417 17.19 19.96 20.15
N ASP A 418 16.83 18.95 19.35
CA ASP A 418 15.45 18.43 19.25
C ASP A 418 14.86 17.99 20.61
N TRP A 419 15.70 17.53 21.54
CA TRP A 419 15.26 17.15 22.89
C TRP A 419 15.02 18.35 23.82
N GLY A 420 15.24 19.58 23.37
CA GLY A 420 15.19 20.79 24.20
C GLY A 420 13.77 21.22 24.59
N ASP A 421 12.76 20.89 23.78
CA ASP A 421 11.35 21.27 24.01
C ASP A 421 10.39 20.06 24.04
N ILE A 422 10.92 18.84 23.89
CA ILE A 422 10.19 17.59 24.06
C ILE A 422 10.08 17.27 25.57
N PRO A 423 8.87 16.99 26.11
CA PRO A 423 8.73 16.56 27.50
C PRO A 423 9.51 15.27 27.78
N THR A 424 10.22 15.20 28.92
CA THR A 424 11.01 14.02 29.31
C THR A 424 10.21 12.71 29.27
N LEU A 425 8.91 12.75 29.57
CA LEU A 425 8.03 11.58 29.52
C LEU A 425 7.73 11.11 28.09
N ALA A 426 7.84 11.97 27.07
CA ALA A 426 7.68 11.56 25.68
C ALA A 426 8.87 10.74 25.19
N MET A 427 10.05 11.00 25.74
CA MET A 427 11.32 10.48 25.27
C MET A 427 11.60 9.05 25.71
N VAL A 428 12.25 8.27 24.84
CA VAL A 428 12.70 6.90 25.14
C VAL A 428 14.19 6.75 24.94
N LYS A 429 14.89 6.13 25.90
CA LYS A 429 16.36 5.95 25.87
C LYS A 429 16.81 4.70 25.11
N ARG A 430 15.95 4.15 24.24
CA ARG A 430 16.20 2.84 23.61
C ARG A 430 17.36 2.87 22.61
N PHE A 431 17.75 4.04 22.10
CA PHE A 431 18.94 4.24 21.25
C PHE A 431 20.21 3.63 21.86
N GLN A 432 20.34 3.62 23.20
CA GLN A 432 21.50 3.03 23.90
C GLN A 432 21.64 1.54 23.62
N SER A 433 20.53 0.82 23.52
CA SER A 433 20.56 -0.61 23.19
C SER A 433 21.09 -0.87 21.79
N PHE A 434 20.93 0.07 20.86
CA PHE A 434 21.42 0.02 19.49
C PHE A 434 22.87 0.53 19.37
N GLY A 435 23.54 0.84 20.49
CA GLY A 435 24.93 1.28 20.49
C GLY A 435 25.14 2.77 20.23
N PHE A 436 24.08 3.59 20.27
CA PHE A 436 24.19 5.04 20.14
C PHE A 436 24.45 5.71 21.50
N GLU A 437 25.21 6.80 21.48
CA GLU A 437 25.51 7.65 22.63
C GLU A 437 24.68 8.93 22.56
N LEU A 438 24.14 9.39 23.70
CA LEU A 438 23.27 10.57 23.70
C LEU A 438 24.02 11.80 23.17
N GLY A 439 23.43 12.50 22.19
CA GLY A 439 24.01 13.71 21.61
C GLY A 439 25.15 13.46 20.62
N ARG A 440 25.43 12.19 20.27
CA ARG A 440 26.47 11.83 19.31
C ARG A 440 25.87 10.98 18.19
N GLU A 441 25.73 11.58 17.00
CA GLU A 441 25.29 10.86 15.81
C GLU A 441 26.38 9.86 15.36
N ASN A 442 25.95 8.65 15.02
CA ASN A 442 26.78 7.64 14.36
C ASN A 442 26.13 7.27 13.03
N ASP A 443 26.37 8.12 12.02
CA ASP A 443 25.76 7.99 10.68
C ASP A 443 26.06 6.63 10.03
N SER A 444 27.29 6.09 10.20
CA SER A 444 27.65 4.77 9.69
C SER A 444 26.77 3.68 10.30
N LEU A 445 26.61 3.65 11.63
CA LEU A 445 25.79 2.66 12.31
C LEU A 445 24.31 2.82 11.98
N ARG A 446 23.82 4.07 11.87
CA ARG A 446 22.44 4.35 11.45
C ARG A 446 22.16 3.79 10.06
N ARG A 447 23.07 3.99 9.09
CA ARG A 447 22.97 3.42 7.74
C ARG A 447 22.92 1.90 7.75
N GLU A 448 23.73 1.24 8.58
CA GLU A 448 23.71 -0.22 8.70
C GLU A 448 22.37 -0.74 9.22
N TYR A 449 21.81 -0.10 10.25
CA TYR A 449 20.49 -0.45 10.77
C TYR A 449 19.37 -0.17 9.77
N THR A 450 19.40 0.99 9.10
CA THR A 450 18.42 1.35 8.06
C THR A 450 18.48 0.39 6.89
N GLN A 451 19.69 0.03 6.41
CA GLN A 451 19.88 -0.97 5.36
C GLN A 451 19.21 -2.29 5.74
N ALA A 452 19.49 -2.79 6.95
CA ALA A 452 18.93 -4.05 7.41
C ALA A 452 17.41 -4.01 7.54
N TYR A 453 16.86 -2.89 8.03
CA TYR A 453 15.42 -2.68 8.12
C TYR A 453 14.76 -2.66 6.74
N HIS A 454 15.32 -1.92 5.77
CA HIS A 454 14.84 -1.90 4.38
C HIS A 454 14.94 -3.28 3.71
N ALA A 455 16.04 -4.00 3.91
CA ALA A 455 16.21 -5.37 3.42
C ALA A 455 15.12 -6.31 3.96
N CYS A 456 14.76 -6.18 5.24
CA CYS A 456 13.65 -6.95 5.82
C CYS A 456 12.31 -6.64 5.14
N ILE A 457 12.05 -5.37 4.83
CA ILE A 457 10.79 -4.97 4.18
C ILE A 457 10.73 -5.52 2.74
N SER A 458 11.81 -5.43 1.96
CA SER A 458 11.82 -6.00 0.60
C SER A 458 11.71 -7.51 0.59
N TYR A 459 12.27 -8.18 1.60
CA TYR A 459 12.04 -9.60 1.81
C TYR A 459 10.57 -9.92 2.05
N VAL A 460 9.90 -9.15 2.94
CA VAL A 460 8.46 -9.29 3.19
C VAL A 460 7.65 -9.04 1.93
N ASP A 461 7.94 -7.96 1.20
CA ASP A 461 7.27 -7.62 -0.06
C ASP A 461 7.34 -8.77 -1.08
N ALA A 462 8.53 -9.37 -1.26
CA ALA A 462 8.70 -10.51 -2.13
C ALA A 462 7.83 -11.72 -1.70
N GLN A 463 7.71 -11.99 -0.39
CA GLN A 463 6.83 -13.07 0.08
C GLN A 463 5.35 -12.73 -0.16
N LEU A 464 4.93 -11.48 0.04
CA LEU A 464 3.55 -11.06 -0.24
C LEU A 464 3.21 -11.15 -1.73
N GLY A 465 4.18 -10.89 -2.62
CA GLY A 465 4.04 -11.10 -4.05
C GLY A 465 3.65 -12.53 -4.41
N LEU A 466 4.26 -13.53 -3.76
CA LEU A 466 3.91 -14.95 -3.95
C LEU A 466 2.46 -15.23 -3.51
N LEU A 467 2.06 -14.66 -2.37
CA LEU A 467 0.72 -14.84 -1.83
C LEU A 467 -0.37 -14.25 -2.74
N PHE A 468 -0.17 -13.02 -3.23
CA PHE A 468 -1.13 -12.37 -4.14
C PHE A 468 -1.17 -13.06 -5.50
N LYS A 469 -0.03 -13.56 -5.98
CA LYS A 469 0.03 -14.38 -7.18
C LYS A 469 -0.80 -15.66 -7.03
N ALA A 470 -0.65 -16.39 -5.92
CA ALA A 470 -1.42 -17.61 -5.65
C ALA A 470 -2.94 -17.34 -5.61
N LEU A 471 -3.38 -16.24 -4.99
CA LEU A 471 -4.82 -15.87 -5.00
C LEU A 471 -5.36 -15.68 -6.43
N ARG A 472 -4.55 -15.15 -7.35
CA ARG A 472 -4.93 -14.95 -8.76
C ARG A 472 -4.92 -16.26 -9.54
N GLU A 473 -3.89 -17.08 -9.37
CA GLU A 473 -3.77 -18.38 -10.05
C GLU A 473 -4.90 -19.35 -9.65
N HIS A 474 -5.36 -19.28 -8.40
CA HIS A 474 -6.51 -20.05 -7.92
C HIS A 474 -7.87 -19.42 -8.23
N ASN A 475 -7.91 -18.32 -8.99
CA ASN A 475 -9.13 -17.59 -9.37
C ASN A 475 -10.00 -17.14 -8.18
N ILE A 476 -9.39 -16.93 -7.01
CA ILE A 476 -10.08 -16.46 -5.80
C ILE A 476 -9.82 -14.98 -5.51
N TRP A 477 -8.90 -14.34 -6.23
CA TRP A 477 -8.60 -12.91 -6.09
C TRP A 477 -9.84 -12.01 -6.16
N GLU A 478 -10.76 -12.24 -7.10
CA GLU A 478 -11.96 -11.43 -7.28
C GLU A 478 -13.06 -11.70 -6.23
N ASN A 479 -12.87 -12.68 -5.34
CA ASN A 479 -13.75 -12.97 -4.19
C ASN A 479 -13.05 -12.72 -2.84
N THR A 480 -11.82 -12.21 -2.81
CA THR A 480 -11.05 -12.06 -1.57
C THR A 480 -10.85 -10.59 -1.21
N ILE A 481 -11.30 -10.21 -0.03
CA ILE A 481 -10.93 -8.98 0.67
C ILE A 481 -9.48 -9.12 1.14
N VAL A 482 -8.63 -8.15 0.82
CA VAL A 482 -7.24 -8.13 1.28
C VAL A 482 -7.02 -6.88 2.11
N ILE A 483 -6.54 -7.06 3.34
CA ILE A 483 -6.08 -5.95 4.20
C ILE A 483 -4.61 -6.19 4.47
N PHE A 484 -3.79 -5.18 4.19
CA PHE A 484 -2.38 -5.13 4.55
C PHE A 484 -2.14 -3.98 5.51
N THR A 485 -1.54 -4.26 6.66
CA THR A 485 -1.22 -3.25 7.68
C THR A 485 0.01 -3.63 8.51
N SER A 486 0.47 -2.69 9.33
CA SER A 486 1.33 -2.96 10.50
C SER A 486 0.50 -2.95 11.80
N ASP A 487 1.04 -3.54 12.88
CA ASP A 487 0.49 -3.34 14.22
C ASP A 487 0.86 -1.97 14.81
N HIS A 488 2.04 -1.46 14.52
CA HIS A 488 2.45 -0.09 14.83
C HIS A 488 3.69 0.30 13.99
N GLY A 489 4.10 1.56 14.05
CA GLY A 489 5.29 2.06 13.36
C GLY A 489 6.60 1.80 14.11
N TYR A 490 7.68 2.46 13.70
CA TYR A 490 9.02 2.27 14.22
C TYR A 490 9.96 3.44 13.89
N HIS A 491 10.74 3.87 14.89
CA HIS A 491 11.83 4.84 14.78
C HIS A 491 13.14 4.21 14.31
N LEU A 492 13.80 4.86 13.37
CA LEU A 492 15.13 4.54 12.81
C LEU A 492 16.13 5.70 13.03
N GLY A 493 15.98 6.42 14.13
CA GLY A 493 16.82 7.56 14.52
C GLY A 493 16.13 8.92 14.47
N GLU A 494 14.87 8.99 14.02
CA GLU A 494 14.04 10.19 14.17
C GLU A 494 13.93 10.57 15.64
N HIS A 495 13.96 11.86 15.91
CA HIS A 495 14.13 12.42 17.26
C HIS A 495 15.28 11.83 18.08
N PHE A 496 16.35 11.31 17.47
CA PHE A 496 17.39 10.54 18.17
C PHE A 496 16.82 9.35 18.98
N MET A 497 15.63 8.87 18.61
CA MET A 497 14.95 7.73 19.20
C MET A 497 15.05 6.53 18.27
N TRP A 498 15.00 5.34 18.86
CA TRP A 498 15.03 4.08 18.13
C TRP A 498 13.97 3.15 18.68
N GLY A 499 13.32 2.39 17.81
CA GLY A 499 12.33 1.42 18.24
C GLY A 499 10.91 1.97 18.25
N LYS A 500 10.23 1.86 19.39
CA LYS A 500 8.78 2.08 19.50
C LYS A 500 8.43 2.63 20.86
N VAL A 501 7.15 2.58 21.25
CA VAL A 501 6.67 3.07 22.55
C VAL A 501 6.63 4.61 22.64
N THR A 502 6.42 5.33 21.54
CA THR A 502 6.28 6.80 21.51
C THR A 502 5.01 7.25 20.80
N LEU A 503 4.49 8.43 21.12
CA LEU A 503 3.26 8.97 20.52
C LEU A 503 3.46 9.74 19.20
N PHE A 504 4.70 9.89 18.75
CA PHE A 504 5.07 10.50 17.45
C PHE A 504 4.54 9.70 16.25
N GLU A 505 4.39 10.37 15.10
CA GLU A 505 3.88 9.83 13.85
C GLU A 505 4.64 8.57 13.41
N GLU A 506 5.96 8.50 13.60
CA GLU A 506 6.79 7.35 13.19
C GLU A 506 6.35 6.04 13.84
N CYS A 507 5.78 6.11 15.05
CA CYS A 507 5.33 4.95 15.81
C CYS A 507 3.80 4.77 15.80
N ALA A 508 3.06 5.87 15.78
CA ALA A 508 1.60 5.83 15.83
C ALA A 508 0.97 5.52 14.46
N ARG A 509 1.52 6.06 13.37
CA ARG A 509 1.02 5.90 12.00
C ARG A 509 1.53 4.60 11.39
N VAL A 510 0.66 3.89 10.66
CA VAL A 510 1.00 2.62 9.99
C VAL A 510 0.65 2.67 8.51
N PRO A 511 1.34 1.90 7.66
CA PRO A 511 0.87 1.67 6.30
C PRO A 511 -0.44 0.88 6.32
N LEU A 512 -1.42 1.27 5.49
CA LEU A 512 -2.68 0.56 5.35
C LEU A 512 -3.15 0.55 3.88
N ILE A 513 -3.40 -0.65 3.37
CA ILE A 513 -3.97 -0.89 2.03
C ILE A 513 -5.13 -1.85 2.18
N ILE A 514 -6.30 -1.49 1.64
CA ILE A 514 -7.48 -2.33 1.66
C ILE A 514 -8.00 -2.53 0.24
N ARG A 515 -8.16 -3.80 -0.14
CA ARG A 515 -8.83 -4.24 -1.35
C ARG A 515 -10.16 -4.89 -1.00
N VAL A 516 -11.24 -4.40 -1.57
CA VAL A 516 -12.55 -5.06 -1.51
C VAL A 516 -13.10 -5.18 -2.93
N PRO A 517 -13.14 -6.39 -3.52
CA PRO A 517 -13.70 -6.60 -4.85
C PRO A 517 -15.08 -5.97 -5.01
N GLY A 518 -15.27 -5.17 -6.07
CA GLY A 518 -16.55 -4.51 -6.36
C GLY A 518 -16.93 -3.34 -5.43
N VAL A 519 -16.09 -2.99 -4.45
CA VAL A 519 -16.31 -1.84 -3.55
C VAL A 519 -15.21 -0.81 -3.70
N THR A 520 -13.94 -1.19 -3.51
CA THR A 520 -12.81 -0.25 -3.62
C THR A 520 -12.50 0.10 -5.06
N ARG A 521 -12.31 1.40 -5.33
CA ARG A 521 -11.79 1.90 -6.61
C ARG A 521 -10.28 1.67 -6.68
N LYS A 522 -9.81 0.97 -7.73
CA LYS A 522 -8.39 0.61 -7.93
C LYS A 522 -7.49 1.85 -7.97
N GLY A 523 -6.36 1.82 -7.28
CA GLY A 523 -5.33 2.85 -7.30
C GLY A 523 -5.71 4.14 -6.57
N THR A 524 -6.84 4.15 -5.86
CA THR A 524 -7.28 5.34 -5.12
C THR A 524 -6.54 5.48 -3.80
N LYS A 525 -6.46 6.73 -3.33
CA LYS A 525 -5.88 7.07 -2.04
C LYS A 525 -6.88 7.90 -1.26
N THR A 526 -6.90 7.74 0.05
CA THR A 526 -7.63 8.64 0.94
C THR A 526 -6.69 9.22 1.97
N ASN A 527 -6.90 10.50 2.26
CA ASN A 527 -6.30 11.18 3.41
C ASN A 527 -7.23 11.12 4.63
N ALA A 528 -8.39 10.47 4.61
CA ALA A 528 -9.22 10.35 5.80
C ALA A 528 -8.44 9.78 7.00
N LEU A 529 -8.66 10.33 8.20
CA LEU A 529 -8.13 9.76 9.44
C LEU A 529 -8.89 8.48 9.77
N VAL A 530 -8.15 7.38 9.94
CA VAL A 530 -8.68 6.06 10.29
C VAL A 530 -7.84 5.41 11.39
N GLU A 531 -8.43 4.45 12.09
CA GLU A 531 -7.81 3.77 13.23
C GLU A 531 -7.86 2.26 13.07
N LEU A 532 -6.92 1.51 13.64
CA LEU A 532 -6.91 0.06 13.49
C LEU A 532 -8.09 -0.64 14.19
N VAL A 533 -8.65 -0.04 15.26
CA VAL A 533 -9.91 -0.50 15.87
C VAL A 533 -11.09 -0.51 14.88
N ASP A 534 -10.99 0.21 13.76
CA ASP A 534 -12.02 0.26 12.72
C ASP A 534 -12.11 -1.04 11.90
N PHE A 535 -11.08 -1.90 11.92
CA PHE A 535 -11.09 -3.15 11.16
C PHE A 535 -12.22 -4.09 11.57
N HIS A 536 -12.48 -4.22 12.87
CA HIS A 536 -13.50 -5.14 13.36
C HIS A 536 -14.89 -4.79 12.82
N PRO A 537 -15.46 -3.59 13.04
CA PRO A 537 -16.77 -3.25 12.49
C PRO A 537 -16.79 -3.22 10.95
N THR A 538 -15.68 -2.85 10.30
CA THR A 538 -15.58 -2.82 8.82
C THR A 538 -15.75 -4.22 8.21
N LEU A 539 -15.03 -5.20 8.74
CA LEU A 539 -15.09 -6.56 8.22
C LEU A 539 -16.47 -7.19 8.46
N LEU A 540 -17.11 -6.91 9.59
CA LEU A 540 -18.47 -7.35 9.85
C LEU A 540 -19.47 -6.76 8.84
N GLU A 541 -19.40 -5.45 8.58
CA GLU A 541 -20.29 -4.81 7.60
C GLU A 541 -20.07 -5.34 6.18
N LEU A 542 -18.82 -5.49 5.74
CA LEU A 542 -18.48 -6.01 4.41
C LEU A 542 -19.00 -7.44 4.17
N CYS A 543 -19.08 -8.22 5.24
CA CYS A 543 -19.51 -9.62 5.20
C CYS A 543 -20.97 -9.82 5.59
N GLY A 544 -21.73 -8.73 5.80
CA GLY A 544 -23.15 -8.79 6.19
C GLY A 544 -23.39 -9.36 7.59
N LEU A 545 -22.40 -9.30 8.47
CA LEU A 545 -22.47 -9.76 9.86
C LEU A 545 -22.87 -8.60 10.79
N LYS A 546 -23.59 -8.92 11.87
CA LYS A 546 -24.02 -7.91 12.85
C LYS A 546 -22.87 -7.52 13.77
N ALA A 547 -22.57 -6.22 13.82
CA ALA A 547 -21.66 -5.65 14.81
C ALA A 547 -22.33 -5.59 16.19
N LYS A 548 -21.58 -5.90 17.25
CA LYS A 548 -22.01 -5.65 18.63
C LYS A 548 -21.92 -4.16 18.93
N SER A 549 -22.82 -3.63 19.75
CA SER A 549 -22.81 -2.23 20.21
C SER A 549 -21.57 -1.87 21.04
N SER A 550 -20.84 -2.86 21.53
CA SER A 550 -19.62 -2.69 22.32
C SER A 550 -18.37 -2.36 21.51
N LEU A 551 -18.41 -2.38 20.17
CA LEU A 551 -17.25 -1.99 19.36
C LEU A 551 -17.04 -0.47 19.39
N GLN A 552 -15.78 -0.03 19.54
CA GLN A 552 -15.42 1.39 19.63
C GLN A 552 -14.87 1.94 18.29
N GLY A 553 -14.53 1.06 17.35
CA GLY A 553 -14.21 1.44 15.98
C GLY A 553 -15.42 1.93 15.18
N LYS A 554 -15.17 2.57 14.04
CA LYS A 554 -16.17 2.97 13.05
C LYS A 554 -15.88 2.28 11.73
N SER A 555 -16.91 1.71 11.10
CA SER A 555 -16.73 1.04 9.82
C SER A 555 -16.14 1.97 8.74
N LEU A 556 -15.18 1.46 7.98
CA LEU A 556 -14.52 2.13 6.86
C LEU A 556 -15.28 1.95 5.55
N VAL A 557 -16.41 1.22 5.51
CA VAL A 557 -17.18 0.99 4.27
C VAL A 557 -17.57 2.28 3.54
N PRO A 558 -17.99 3.38 4.22
CA PRO A 558 -18.21 4.65 3.53
C PRO A 558 -16.98 5.13 2.77
N LEU A 559 -15.80 5.12 3.40
CA LEU A 559 -14.53 5.48 2.78
C LEU A 559 -14.13 4.54 1.65
N LEU A 560 -14.34 3.23 1.82
CA LEU A 560 -14.00 2.23 0.81
C LEU A 560 -14.84 2.40 -0.48
N ARG A 561 -16.09 2.87 -0.35
CA ARG A 561 -16.95 3.24 -1.48
C ARG A 561 -16.57 4.59 -2.08
N ASP A 562 -16.25 5.54 -1.22
CA ASP A 562 -15.91 6.90 -1.60
C ASP A 562 -14.66 7.42 -0.84
N PRO A 563 -13.46 7.38 -1.45
CA PRO A 563 -12.22 7.88 -0.85
C PRO A 563 -12.25 9.33 -0.36
N ASP A 564 -13.18 10.16 -0.84
CA ASP A 564 -13.32 11.56 -0.45
C ASP A 564 -14.28 11.77 0.73
N SER A 565 -14.95 10.70 1.19
CA SER A 565 -15.81 10.76 2.36
C SER A 565 -15.02 11.22 3.61
N PRO A 566 -15.65 11.96 4.53
CA PRO A 566 -14.96 12.41 5.73
C PRO A 566 -14.60 11.22 6.62
N GLY A 567 -13.33 11.17 7.04
CA GLY A 567 -12.86 10.23 8.05
C GLY A 567 -13.24 10.63 9.47
N LYS A 568 -12.50 10.12 10.44
CA LYS A 568 -12.65 10.56 11.83
C LYS A 568 -12.18 12.01 12.00
N LYS A 569 -12.76 12.70 12.98
CA LYS A 569 -12.37 14.05 13.42
C LYS A 569 -10.94 14.06 13.99
N TYR A 570 -10.56 12.98 14.65
CA TYR A 570 -9.24 12.72 15.20
C TYR A 570 -8.97 11.21 15.23
N ALA A 571 -7.70 10.83 15.26
CA ALA A 571 -7.24 9.51 15.72
C ALA A 571 -6.66 9.64 17.13
N TYR A 572 -6.74 8.59 17.93
CA TYR A 572 -6.37 8.52 19.33
C TYR A 572 -5.40 7.37 19.59
N THR A 573 -4.29 7.69 20.25
CA THR A 573 -3.21 6.75 20.57
C THR A 573 -2.74 6.98 22.01
N VAL A 574 -2.45 5.90 22.71
CA VAL A 574 -1.97 5.96 24.10
C VAL A 574 -0.69 5.16 24.29
N VAL A 575 0.07 5.52 25.33
CA VAL A 575 1.24 4.76 25.76
C VAL A 575 1.47 4.91 27.25
N SER A 576 1.92 3.86 27.92
CA SER A 576 2.21 3.88 29.35
C SER A 576 3.62 4.43 29.62
N ARG A 577 3.74 5.17 30.72
CA ARG A 577 5.00 5.66 31.32
C ARG A 577 4.93 5.43 32.82
N GLY A 578 5.48 4.30 33.27
CA GLY A 578 5.26 3.82 34.64
C GLY A 578 3.77 3.61 34.89
N THR A 579 3.22 4.26 35.91
CA THR A 579 1.78 4.21 36.25
C THR A 579 0.93 5.22 35.49
N LYS A 580 1.54 6.14 34.73
CA LYS A 580 0.84 7.17 33.97
C LYS A 580 0.59 6.73 32.52
N LEU A 581 -0.44 7.30 31.91
CA LEU A 581 -0.75 7.12 30.49
C LEU A 581 -0.50 8.44 29.76
N GLY A 582 0.43 8.43 28.80
CA GLY A 582 0.54 9.44 27.77
C GLY A 582 -0.58 9.22 26.74
N ARG A 583 -1.23 10.31 26.32
CA ARG A 583 -2.37 10.25 25.41
C ARG A 583 -2.21 11.27 24.31
N SER A 584 -2.46 10.87 23.08
CA SER A 584 -2.30 11.71 21.90
C SER A 584 -3.56 11.70 21.05
N ILE A 585 -3.88 12.84 20.48
CA ILE A 585 -4.80 12.95 19.35
C ILE A 585 -4.09 13.50 18.12
N ARG A 586 -4.50 13.00 16.97
CA ARG A 586 -4.07 13.46 15.66
C ARG A 586 -5.28 13.91 14.85
N THR A 587 -5.32 15.20 14.49
CA THR A 587 -6.32 15.78 13.57
C THR A 587 -5.76 15.83 12.14
N ASN A 588 -6.35 16.62 11.23
CA ASN A 588 -5.81 16.76 9.87
C ASN A 588 -4.42 17.43 9.87
N ASP A 589 -4.27 18.51 10.64
CA ASP A 589 -3.09 19.39 10.57
C ASP A 589 -2.32 19.44 11.89
N TRP A 590 -2.90 18.95 12.99
CA TRP A 590 -2.29 19.05 14.32
C TRP A 590 -2.18 17.70 15.00
N ARG A 591 -1.12 17.51 15.79
CA ARG A 591 -1.04 16.48 16.84
C ARG A 591 -0.91 17.17 18.19
N TYR A 592 -1.58 16.61 19.18
CA TYR A 592 -1.51 17.06 20.56
C TYR A 592 -1.34 15.86 21.49
N ALA A 593 -0.45 15.96 22.47
CA ALA A 593 -0.29 14.93 23.49
C ALA A 593 -0.15 15.49 24.91
N GLU A 594 -0.66 14.75 25.89
CA GLU A 594 -0.54 15.04 27.32
C GLU A 594 0.07 13.84 28.07
N TRP A 595 0.86 14.15 29.11
CA TRP A 595 1.58 13.17 29.94
C TRP A 595 1.16 13.20 31.42
N GLY A 596 -0.12 13.50 31.66
CA GLY A 596 -0.67 13.77 33.00
C GLY A 596 -0.59 15.24 33.40
N GLU A 597 -1.23 15.61 34.52
CA GLU A 597 -1.54 17.00 34.87
C GLU A 597 -0.33 17.91 35.08
N SER A 598 0.80 17.36 35.52
CA SER A 598 1.99 18.15 35.90
C SER A 598 3.06 18.25 34.80
N ALA A 599 2.82 17.65 33.62
CA ALA A 599 3.79 17.64 32.53
C ALA A 599 3.45 18.69 31.48
N MET A 600 4.48 19.31 30.89
CA MET A 600 4.30 20.16 29.71
C MET A 600 3.65 19.31 28.59
N PRO A 601 2.57 19.79 27.97
CA PRO A 601 1.97 19.09 26.84
C PRO A 601 2.79 19.28 25.56
N GLU A 602 2.46 18.50 24.54
CA GLU A 602 3.03 18.61 23.20
C GLU A 602 1.96 19.13 22.23
N LEU A 603 2.32 20.06 21.34
CA LEU A 603 1.48 20.51 20.24
C LEU A 603 2.33 20.74 18.99
N TYR A 604 2.10 19.95 17.94
CA TYR A 604 2.82 20.06 16.66
C TYR A 604 1.85 20.39 15.52
N ASN A 605 2.27 21.30 14.63
CA ASN A 605 1.56 21.61 13.40
C ASN A 605 2.16 20.79 12.26
N LEU A 606 1.54 19.66 11.96
CA LEU A 606 2.01 18.68 10.98
C LEU A 606 1.85 19.12 9.52
N LYS A 607 1.22 20.27 9.26
CA LYS A 607 1.21 20.88 7.93
C LYS A 607 2.54 21.61 7.65
N ASP A 608 3.06 22.31 8.65
CA ASP A 608 4.27 23.14 8.50
C ASP A 608 5.53 22.46 9.05
N ASP A 609 5.35 21.55 10.01
CA ASP A 609 6.37 20.75 10.71
C ASP A 609 5.95 19.27 10.74
N PRO A 610 5.98 18.56 9.59
CA PRO A 610 5.55 17.17 9.50
C PRO A 610 6.47 16.19 10.24
N GLN A 611 7.65 16.63 10.69
CA GLN A 611 8.59 15.85 11.49
C GLN A 611 8.48 16.11 13.00
N GLU A 612 7.59 16.99 13.45
CA GLU A 612 7.31 17.20 14.87
C GLU A 612 8.51 17.73 15.68
N TYR A 613 9.36 18.56 15.07
CA TYR A 613 10.58 19.08 15.73
C TYR A 613 10.35 20.34 16.57
N THR A 614 9.20 21.00 16.47
CA THR A 614 8.94 22.24 17.24
C THR A 614 7.67 22.12 18.07
N ASN A 615 7.83 21.97 19.38
CA ASN A 615 6.70 21.95 20.31
C ASN A 615 6.12 23.38 20.49
N LEU A 616 4.88 23.56 20.02
CA LEU A 616 4.17 24.86 20.05
C LEU A 616 3.34 25.06 21.32
N ALA A 617 3.29 24.08 22.23
CA ALA A 617 2.37 24.11 23.36
C ALA A 617 2.61 25.28 24.34
N GLY A 618 3.86 25.72 24.49
CA GLY A 618 4.23 26.87 25.34
C GLY A 618 4.04 28.24 24.69
N LYS A 619 3.72 28.30 23.40
CA LYS A 619 3.66 29.56 22.64
C LYS A 619 2.28 30.21 22.76
N GLN A 620 2.23 31.42 23.29
CA GLN A 620 0.98 32.17 23.52
C GLN A 620 0.11 32.31 22.27
N THR A 621 0.71 32.46 21.09
CA THR A 621 0.02 32.54 19.79
C THR A 621 -0.84 31.31 19.48
N PHE A 622 -0.52 30.14 20.04
CA PHE A 622 -1.24 28.88 19.79
C PHE A 622 -2.18 28.46 20.93
N LYS A 623 -2.42 29.33 21.93
CA LYS A 623 -3.26 29.02 23.10
C LYS A 623 -4.68 28.55 22.72
N THR A 624 -5.30 29.18 21.72
CA THR A 624 -6.64 28.80 21.23
C THR A 624 -6.63 27.41 20.59
N GLN A 625 -5.63 27.12 19.76
CA GLN A 625 -5.49 25.83 19.10
C GLN A 625 -5.19 24.72 20.11
N LEU A 626 -4.32 24.98 21.08
CA LEU A 626 -4.04 24.09 22.20
C LEU A 626 -5.32 23.73 22.97
N GLY A 627 -6.15 24.73 23.31
CA GLY A 627 -7.43 24.51 24.00
C GLY A 627 -8.39 23.64 23.20
N LYS A 628 -8.50 23.87 21.88
CA LYS A 628 -9.32 23.04 20.98
C LYS A 628 -8.85 21.59 20.93
N MET A 629 -7.53 21.37 20.82
CA MET A 629 -6.96 20.03 20.81
C MET A 629 -7.18 19.31 22.16
N LYS A 630 -7.01 20.02 23.28
CA LYS A 630 -7.29 19.47 24.61
C LYS A 630 -8.75 19.02 24.75
N GLN A 631 -9.69 19.79 24.23
CA GLN A 631 -11.10 19.39 24.22
C GLN A 631 -11.33 18.08 23.43
N PHE A 632 -10.73 17.96 22.23
CA PHE A 632 -10.84 16.73 21.44
C PHE A 632 -10.21 15.53 22.16
N LEU A 633 -9.11 15.73 22.89
CA LEU A 633 -8.49 14.69 23.69
C LEU A 633 -9.43 14.24 24.82
N THR A 634 -10.09 15.17 25.52
CA THR A 634 -11.09 14.84 26.55
C THR A 634 -12.29 14.08 25.96
N GLU A 635 -12.78 14.46 24.78
CA GLU A 635 -13.82 13.72 24.06
C GLU A 635 -13.38 12.27 23.77
N ALA A 636 -12.15 12.10 23.25
CA ALA A 636 -11.58 10.80 22.90
C ALA A 636 -11.43 9.90 24.14
N GLN A 637 -10.92 10.45 25.24
CA GLN A 637 -10.76 9.74 26.51
C GLN A 637 -12.10 9.21 27.03
N LYS A 638 -13.16 10.03 27.03
CA LYS A 638 -14.50 9.62 27.45
C LYS A 638 -15.02 8.47 26.59
N ALA A 639 -14.82 8.53 25.27
CA ALA A 639 -15.21 7.46 24.35
C ALA A 639 -14.39 6.17 24.57
N ALA A 640 -13.09 6.30 24.89
CA ALA A 640 -12.20 5.17 25.14
C ALA A 640 -12.46 4.45 26.47
N VAL A 641 -13.06 5.13 27.45
CA VAL A 641 -13.40 4.57 28.78
C VAL A 641 -14.86 4.14 28.88
N GLY A 642 -15.77 4.73 28.08
CA GLY A 642 -17.23 4.64 28.23
C GLY A 642 -17.88 3.25 28.09
N LEU A 643 -17.10 2.17 27.95
CA LEU A 643 -17.57 0.77 27.97
C LEU A 643 -16.93 -0.08 29.07
N ASN A 644 -16.27 0.56 30.04
CA ASN A 644 -15.93 -0.08 31.31
C ASN A 644 -17.23 -0.40 32.04
N ARG A 645 -17.36 -1.66 32.46
CA ARG A 645 -18.52 -2.23 33.13
C ARG A 645 -19.11 -1.22 34.12
N THR A 646 -20.38 -0.87 33.94
CA THR A 646 -21.23 -0.59 35.10
C THR A 646 -21.04 -1.76 36.07
N SER A 647 -20.77 -1.47 37.33
CA SER A 647 -20.72 -2.42 38.44
C SER A 647 -21.83 -3.47 38.29
N PRO A 648 -21.63 -4.73 38.73
CA PRO A 648 -22.75 -5.64 38.84
C PRO A 648 -23.81 -4.94 39.68
N SER A 649 -25.01 -4.75 39.13
CA SER A 649 -26.18 -4.46 39.95
C SER A 649 -26.29 -5.61 40.94
N GLU A 650 -26.27 -5.28 42.23
CA GLU A 650 -26.86 -6.15 43.24
C GLU A 650 -28.31 -6.38 42.83
N ASP A 651 -28.62 -7.64 42.46
CA ASP A 651 -29.94 -8.28 42.55
C ASP A 651 -29.75 -9.80 42.46
#